data_AF-A0AAV9IYQ2-F1
#
_entry.id   AF-A0AAV9IYQ2-F1
#
_cell.length_a   1.000
_cell.length_b   1.000
_cell.length_c   1.000
_cell.angle_alpha   90.00
_cell.angle_beta   90.00
_cell.angle_gamma   90.00
#
_symmetry.space_group_name_H-M   'P 1'
#
loop_
_entity.id
_entity.type
_entity.pdbx_description
1 polymer ?
#
loop_
_entity_poly.entity_id
_entity_poly.type
_entity_poly.pdbx_seq_one_letter_code
_entity_poly.pdbx_strand_id
1 'polypeptide(L)'
;MSSERPHGRWLAPFGFVGGVRAGGRLLGPEWGRLRAGVLRTGVDGCGCALRQSQRWWWWLPLTSRSVIGGRSGRSPASPRPLSCSIAQESKDAGSRRDRPEGKRGKKAAAGDTGDGVAEDAEGAPYRHTVNLPVTSFDQRANAVVREPQIQQFWAEHRVFERLAASRLAEATFVLHDGPPYANGALHIGHALNKILKDIINRYQILRGKRVHFLPGWDCHGLPIELRALQSLSKKEKASLTPMLIRQVAERFALDAVQEQRASFQRYGVWAAWERPYLTLDPAYEAAQIQVFGEMFLKGFIYRGRKPVHWSPSSRTALAEAELEYPEGHVSRSLYAAFEVVQPSERARALLQGRSASVAVWTTTPWTIPANRAVAVNPALEYQVVEAAMPQRRVLIVATSLVETLSAKWGTVLRLLGTLRGADLIGTTYRHPLYPQLILRVVLGGDYVTTDAGTGLVHTAPGHGTEDFAVGQRESLEVFSPVDDAGRFTAEAGEALAGLSVLGEGNAKVIAELQACGALLLEEPYEHKYPYDWRTKKPTIFRATDQWFASIEPFRQQALRAVAQVQWIPPAGAARMRGMIESRSEWCISRQRAWGVPIPVFFDEATGEPVVDADILQHVQSVFAQHGSSAWWTLSVDDLLPPHSPHRGRALRRGTDTMDVWFDSGTSWAAALRDASASEGEAAPKVDLYLEGSDQHRGWFQSSLLTSVATRGTAPYRAVLTHGFVLDEKGMKMSKSVGNVVDPMEIIVGGADAKKKPPYGADVLRLWVSSVDYSSDVLIGPTILRQVADIYRKLRNTLRYMAGNLYDFEAGAVAYADLPSLDRYMLRRASQVMRQVQEAYDEYAFYRVFQTLQRFAVVDLSNFYLDIAKDRCYVAVPSEPRRRSCQLVMHAVVRDMARALAPILPHTAEDLWQSLRRGGGDAEAGAGSSIFEHGWLQHVTQAPGDASEDAVWDTVRGVRDVVNKALEGARSAGEIGASLEAHVVIRPGSAAVAECLRQCDRGNGVDELRYLFIVSQVTLEPALPEKVPLAAALEATEVSVRRADGHKCVRCWNYSVRVGEHATHPRLCERCVESVQRLGA
;
A
#
# COMPACT_ATOMS: atom_id res chain seq x y z
N MET A 1 -26.94 -41.80 -51.97
CA MET A 1 -27.86 -42.57 -51.11
C MET A 1 -27.76 -42.00 -49.69
N SER A 2 -28.83 -42.13 -48.91
CA SER A 2 -29.08 -41.59 -47.55
C SER A 2 -28.40 -42.42 -46.43
N SER A 3 -28.33 -42.04 -45.14
CA SER A 3 -28.48 -40.74 -44.42
C SER A 3 -28.23 -40.89 -42.90
N GLU A 4 -27.87 -39.78 -42.23
CA GLU A 4 -28.20 -39.46 -40.80
C GLU A 4 -27.56 -40.21 -39.59
N ARG A 5 -28.02 -39.80 -38.38
CA ARG A 5 -27.48 -39.89 -37.00
C ARG A 5 -28.07 -41.14 -36.24
N PRO A 6 -28.14 -41.30 -34.87
CA PRO A 6 -27.71 -40.46 -33.72
C PRO A 6 -27.08 -41.22 -32.50
N HIS A 7 -27.02 -40.52 -31.34
CA HIS A 7 -26.44 -40.88 -30.03
C HIS A 7 -27.05 -42.07 -29.25
N GLY A 8 -26.33 -42.54 -28.21
CA GLY A 8 -26.88 -43.28 -27.06
C GLY A 8 -25.96 -43.28 -25.83
N ARG A 9 -26.52 -43.15 -24.61
CA ARG A 9 -25.85 -43.32 -23.29
C ARG A 9 -26.27 -44.65 -22.64
N TRP A 10 -25.59 -45.11 -21.57
CA TRP A 10 -26.17 -45.55 -20.27
C TRP A 10 -25.04 -45.80 -19.22
N LEU A 11 -25.37 -46.27 -18.00
CA LEU A 11 -24.50 -46.18 -16.79
C LEU A 11 -24.57 -47.41 -15.85
N ALA A 12 -23.52 -47.53 -15.00
CA ALA A 12 -23.49 -48.21 -13.68
C ALA A 12 -23.34 -49.77 -13.65
N PRO A 13 -23.29 -50.45 -12.47
CA PRO A 13 -22.08 -50.56 -11.62
C PRO A 13 -21.83 -51.98 -11.01
N PHE A 14 -20.90 -52.13 -10.05
CA PHE A 14 -20.77 -53.31 -9.18
C PHE A 14 -20.45 -52.95 -7.70
N GLY A 15 -20.88 -53.81 -6.74
CA GLY A 15 -20.59 -53.73 -5.28
C GLY A 15 -19.53 -54.75 -4.82
N PHE A 16 -19.41 -55.20 -3.56
CA PHE A 16 -20.17 -55.07 -2.29
C PHE A 16 -19.14 -54.83 -1.13
N VAL A 17 -19.34 -54.85 0.20
CA VAL A 17 -20.36 -55.30 1.20
C VAL A 17 -20.47 -54.15 2.27
N GLY A 18 -21.56 -53.84 3.01
CA GLY A 18 -22.22 -54.56 4.11
C GLY A 18 -21.29 -54.82 5.33
N GLY A 19 -21.63 -54.55 6.60
CA GLY A 19 -22.85 -54.03 7.26
C GLY A 19 -22.58 -53.79 8.78
N VAL A 20 -23.51 -53.86 9.75
CA VAL A 20 -24.98 -54.08 9.69
C VAL A 20 -25.66 -53.71 11.05
N ARG A 21 -26.83 -53.05 11.06
CA ARG A 21 -27.84 -52.88 12.16
C ARG A 21 -27.43 -52.09 13.44
N ALA A 22 -28.31 -51.42 14.19
CA ALA A 22 -29.73 -51.01 14.06
C ALA A 22 -29.92 -49.65 14.80
N GLY A 23 -31.02 -48.87 14.70
CA GLY A 23 -32.23 -48.96 13.89
C GLY A 23 -33.35 -48.08 14.47
N GLY A 24 -34.01 -47.24 13.66
CA GLY A 24 -35.09 -46.35 14.12
C GLY A 24 -35.67 -45.47 13.01
N ARG A 25 -36.98 -45.62 12.75
CA ARG A 25 -37.83 -44.69 11.97
C ARG A 25 -38.83 -44.06 12.97
N LEU A 26 -39.69 -43.07 12.68
CA LEU A 26 -40.26 -42.51 11.44
C LEU A 26 -40.93 -41.13 11.78
N LEU A 27 -41.47 -40.43 10.78
CA LEU A 27 -42.44 -39.30 10.84
C LEU A 27 -41.95 -37.87 11.15
N GLY A 28 -42.45 -36.95 10.32
CA GLY A 28 -42.93 -35.60 10.66
C GLY A 28 -44.33 -35.45 9.99
N PRO A 29 -44.83 -34.26 9.63
CA PRO A 29 -44.38 -32.88 9.90
C PRO A 29 -45.48 -32.03 10.61
N GLU A 30 -45.28 -30.71 10.82
CA GLU A 30 -46.31 -29.70 10.49
C GLU A 30 -45.83 -28.22 10.52
N TRP A 31 -46.75 -27.27 10.28
CA TRP A 31 -46.50 -25.84 10.02
C TRP A 31 -46.83 -24.91 11.21
N GLY A 32 -46.21 -23.73 11.24
CA GLY A 32 -46.64 -22.60 12.09
C GLY A 32 -46.20 -21.24 11.52
N ARG A 33 -47.14 -20.31 11.36
CA ARG A 33 -46.88 -18.91 10.95
C ARG A 33 -47.12 -17.96 12.13
N LEU A 34 -46.48 -16.78 12.12
CA LEU A 34 -47.14 -15.53 12.53
C LEU A 34 -46.42 -14.29 11.96
N ARG A 35 -47.16 -13.18 11.81
CA ARG A 35 -46.70 -11.86 11.34
C ARG A 35 -47.44 -10.78 12.12
N ALA A 36 -46.72 -9.83 12.71
CA ALA A 36 -47.19 -8.48 13.05
C ALA A 36 -45.96 -7.59 13.40
N GLY A 37 -45.98 -6.26 13.24
CA GLY A 37 -47.03 -5.48 12.56
C GLY A 37 -47.10 -4.00 12.92
N VAL A 38 -46.11 -3.20 12.50
CA VAL A 38 -46.20 -1.72 12.27
C VAL A 38 -46.52 -0.81 13.48
N LEU A 39 -45.70 0.23 13.65
CA LEU A 39 -46.22 1.59 13.86
C LEU A 39 -45.21 2.65 13.39
N ARG A 40 -45.71 3.68 12.69
CA ARG A 40 -45.01 4.94 12.36
C ARG A 40 -45.79 6.07 13.01
N THR A 41 -45.09 7.00 13.66
CA THR A 41 -45.57 8.35 13.92
C THR A 41 -44.40 9.32 13.81
N GLY A 42 -44.67 10.54 13.38
CA GLY A 42 -43.77 11.68 13.45
C GLY A 42 -44.55 12.95 13.15
N VAL A 43 -44.12 14.07 13.71
CA VAL A 43 -44.45 15.47 13.33
C VAL A 43 -43.54 16.39 14.17
N ASP A 44 -42.90 17.32 13.46
CA ASP A 44 -42.40 18.68 13.79
C ASP A 44 -42.07 19.12 15.24
N GLY A 45 -40.99 19.91 15.36
CA GLY A 45 -40.91 20.97 16.39
C GLY A 45 -39.52 21.32 16.94
N CYS A 46 -39.06 22.56 16.69
CA CYS A 46 -38.08 23.34 17.46
C CYS A 46 -36.83 22.67 18.09
N GLY A 47 -35.66 22.94 17.48
CA GLY A 47 -34.75 23.97 17.99
C GLY A 47 -33.84 23.71 19.22
N CYS A 48 -32.58 24.16 19.09
CA CYS A 48 -31.57 24.36 20.15
C CYS A 48 -30.87 23.15 20.80
N ALA A 49 -29.60 23.00 20.41
CA ALA A 49 -28.43 22.73 21.26
C ALA A 49 -28.42 21.57 22.27
N LEU A 50 -27.55 20.58 22.01
CA LEU A 50 -26.66 20.02 23.04
C LEU A 50 -25.40 19.38 22.43
N ARG A 51 -24.22 20.00 22.65
CA ARG A 51 -22.90 19.36 22.48
C ARG A 51 -22.39 18.92 23.86
N GLN A 52 -22.56 17.64 24.21
CA GLN A 52 -21.95 17.02 25.39
C GLN A 52 -21.72 15.51 25.14
N SER A 53 -20.73 14.84 25.74
CA SER A 53 -19.38 15.27 26.18
C SER A 53 -18.58 14.02 26.58
N GLN A 54 -17.47 13.70 25.91
CA GLN A 54 -16.55 12.65 26.37
C GLN A 54 -15.33 13.23 27.12
N ARG A 55 -15.46 13.24 28.45
CA ARG A 55 -14.43 13.13 29.49
C ARG A 55 -14.93 12.00 30.40
N TRP A 56 -14.18 11.28 31.24
CA TRP A 56 -12.98 11.56 32.07
C TRP A 56 -12.16 10.24 32.19
N TRP A 57 -10.87 10.17 32.53
CA TRP A 57 -9.82 11.18 32.79
C TRP A 57 -8.40 10.59 32.53
N TRP A 58 -7.36 11.22 33.10
CA TRP A 58 -5.97 10.72 33.16
C TRP A 58 -5.58 10.33 34.59
N TRP A 59 -4.54 9.51 34.76
CA TRP A 59 -3.69 9.50 35.97
C TRP A 59 -2.20 9.32 35.60
N LEU A 60 -1.38 10.26 36.05
CA LEU A 60 0.09 10.27 35.97
C LEU A 60 0.58 11.24 37.07
N PRO A 61 1.43 10.84 38.03
CA PRO A 61 1.88 11.73 39.09
C PRO A 61 2.99 12.68 38.59
N LEU A 62 2.87 13.96 38.94
CA LEU A 62 3.92 14.98 38.79
C LEU A 62 4.17 15.63 40.15
N THR A 63 5.39 15.55 40.65
CA THR A 63 5.87 16.35 41.80
C THR A 63 6.39 17.72 41.34
N SER A 64 6.25 18.75 42.17
CA SER A 64 6.40 20.15 41.75
C SER A 64 7.13 21.04 42.77
N ARG A 65 7.86 22.04 42.25
CA ARG A 65 8.15 23.40 42.79
C ARG A 65 8.98 24.15 41.70
N SER A 66 8.54 25.25 41.06
CA SER A 66 8.14 26.61 41.52
C SER A 66 9.37 27.53 41.75
N VAL A 67 9.41 28.84 41.42
CA VAL A 67 8.31 29.78 41.02
C VAL A 67 8.85 31.13 40.45
N ILE A 68 8.03 31.89 39.67
CA ILE A 68 8.13 33.35 39.28
C ILE A 68 9.41 33.79 38.50
N GLY A 69 9.45 34.75 37.55
CA GLY A 69 8.52 35.66 36.86
C GLY A 69 9.35 36.78 36.16
N GLY A 70 8.89 37.67 35.26
CA GLY A 70 7.63 37.84 34.53
C GLY A 70 7.63 39.12 33.63
N ARG A 71 6.73 39.17 32.62
CA ARG A 71 6.27 40.31 31.77
C ARG A 71 7.23 41.15 30.87
N SER A 72 6.88 41.11 29.57
CA SER A 72 6.72 42.23 28.59
C SER A 72 7.91 43.05 28.03
N GLY A 73 7.95 43.20 26.70
CA GLY A 73 8.31 44.49 26.07
C GLY A 73 8.96 44.50 24.66
N ARG A 74 8.16 44.79 23.62
CA ARG A 74 8.50 45.49 22.34
C ARG A 74 9.53 44.88 21.35
N SER A 75 9.12 44.85 20.07
CA SER A 75 9.94 44.90 18.84
C SER A 75 10.13 46.37 18.39
N PRO A 76 10.73 46.73 17.21
CA PRO A 76 11.48 45.94 16.22
C PRO A 76 12.82 46.58 15.75
N ALA A 77 13.63 45.85 14.97
CA ALA A 77 14.54 46.43 13.96
C ALA A 77 15.08 45.37 12.95
N SER A 78 15.30 45.80 11.72
CA SER A 78 16.09 45.16 10.64
C SER A 78 16.84 46.30 9.89
N PRO A 79 17.80 46.10 8.94
CA PRO A 79 18.09 44.89 8.15
C PRO A 79 19.60 44.59 7.85
N ARG A 80 19.83 43.56 7.00
CA ARG A 80 20.79 43.35 5.86
C ARG A 80 22.02 44.31 5.66
N PRO A 81 23.14 43.90 4.97
CA PRO A 81 23.17 42.97 3.81
C PRO A 81 24.40 42.05 3.52
N LEU A 82 24.15 41.07 2.63
CA LEU A 82 24.95 40.51 1.49
C LEU A 82 26.48 40.70 1.37
N SER A 83 27.22 39.59 1.16
CA SER A 83 28.00 39.20 -0.06
C SER A 83 28.79 37.88 0.23
N CYS A 84 28.94 36.89 -0.66
CA CYS A 84 29.75 36.78 -1.90
C CYS A 84 31.24 37.12 -1.70
N SER A 85 32.23 36.35 -2.18
CA SER A 85 32.18 35.25 -3.18
C SER A 85 33.42 34.32 -3.14
N ILE A 86 33.23 33.09 -3.67
CA ILE A 86 34.12 32.29 -4.54
C ILE A 86 35.65 32.56 -4.51
N ALA A 87 36.42 31.49 -4.26
CA ALA A 87 37.75 31.24 -4.85
C ALA A 87 37.94 29.73 -5.11
N GLN A 88 38.81 29.35 -6.05
CA GLN A 88 39.07 27.97 -6.47
C GLN A 88 40.53 27.55 -6.19
N GLU A 89 40.87 26.32 -6.57
CA GLU A 89 42.23 25.75 -6.75
C GLU A 89 43.03 25.39 -5.49
N SER A 90 44.11 24.60 -5.58
CA SER A 90 44.32 23.28 -6.25
C SER A 90 45.68 22.72 -5.77
N LYS A 91 45.94 21.40 -5.96
CA LYS A 91 47.27 20.75 -5.84
C LYS A 91 47.90 20.74 -4.41
N ASP A 92 48.90 19.93 -4.07
CA ASP A 92 49.29 18.60 -4.59
C ASP A 92 49.99 17.76 -3.49
N ALA A 93 50.21 16.48 -3.82
CA ALA A 93 51.08 15.47 -3.18
C ALA A 93 51.99 15.83 -1.96
N GLY A 94 51.67 15.25 -0.80
CA GLY A 94 52.47 14.16 -0.20
C GLY A 94 53.74 14.44 0.63
N SER A 95 53.84 13.76 1.78
CA SER A 95 55.11 13.17 2.30
C SER A 95 54.84 12.16 3.44
N ARG A 96 55.81 11.29 3.73
CA ARG A 96 55.79 10.33 4.87
C ARG A 96 56.67 10.85 6.02
N ARG A 97 56.30 10.61 7.29
CA ARG A 97 57.17 10.00 8.33
C ARG A 97 56.47 9.75 9.68
N ASP A 98 57.15 8.97 10.50
CA ASP A 98 56.66 8.17 11.63
C ASP A 98 56.48 8.87 12.99
N ARG A 99 55.52 8.34 13.78
CA ARG A 99 55.51 8.19 15.27
C ARG A 99 55.49 9.48 16.14
N PRO A 100 55.24 9.37 17.47
CA PRO A 100 54.82 8.22 18.28
C PRO A 100 53.46 8.43 19.00
N GLU A 101 53.08 7.48 19.87
CA GLU A 101 51.92 7.55 20.75
C GLU A 101 52.05 8.63 21.85
N GLY A 102 50.92 9.22 22.28
CA GLY A 102 50.87 10.20 23.37
C GLY A 102 49.65 10.03 24.28
N LYS A 103 49.88 9.58 25.52
CA LYS A 103 48.82 9.39 26.53
C LYS A 103 48.12 10.72 26.85
N ARG A 104 46.78 10.74 26.86
CA ARG A 104 45.99 11.83 27.49
C ARG A 104 45.27 11.30 28.72
N GLY A 105 45.60 11.87 29.88
CA GLY A 105 45.01 11.49 31.17
C GLY A 105 43.59 12.02 31.35
N LYS A 106 42.79 11.30 32.14
CA LYS A 106 41.50 11.80 32.64
C LYS A 106 41.76 12.86 33.72
N LYS A 107 41.12 14.03 33.62
CA LYS A 107 40.88 14.86 34.80
C LYS A 107 39.67 14.31 35.53
N ALA A 108 39.83 13.98 36.82
CA ALA A 108 38.71 13.81 37.72
C ALA A 108 38.26 15.19 38.24
N ALA A 109 36.95 15.33 38.48
CA ALA A 109 36.41 16.38 39.33
C ALA A 109 35.68 15.67 40.48
N ALA A 110 36.02 16.02 41.72
CA ALA A 110 35.35 15.48 42.90
C ALA A 110 34.02 16.20 43.12
N GLY A 111 33.02 15.48 43.64
CA GLY A 111 31.69 16.03 43.85
C GLY A 111 30.81 15.05 44.63
N ASP A 112 30.80 15.26 45.95
CA ASP A 112 29.97 14.60 46.96
C ASP A 112 30.25 13.12 47.29
N THR A 113 30.19 12.80 48.59
CA THR A 113 30.48 11.49 49.17
C THR A 113 29.67 11.30 50.46
N GLY A 114 28.59 10.53 50.37
CA GLY A 114 27.79 10.08 51.51
C GLY A 114 27.27 8.66 51.28
N ASP A 115 27.52 7.78 52.25
CA ASP A 115 26.93 6.46 52.54
C ASP A 115 26.86 5.36 51.45
N GLY A 116 27.05 5.66 50.17
CA GLY A 116 26.89 4.68 49.07
C GLY A 116 28.00 3.65 48.86
N VAL A 117 29.06 3.65 49.67
CA VAL A 117 30.30 2.85 49.41
C VAL A 117 30.39 1.57 50.26
N ALA A 118 29.55 1.42 51.29
CA ALA A 118 29.60 0.25 52.18
C ALA A 118 28.94 -1.01 51.60
N GLU A 119 27.72 -0.91 51.07
CA GLU A 119 26.93 -2.10 50.64
C GLU A 119 27.56 -2.88 49.47
N ASP A 120 28.23 -2.20 48.52
CA ASP A 120 28.72 -2.82 47.29
C ASP A 120 29.88 -3.81 47.53
N ALA A 121 30.61 -3.67 48.66
CA ALA A 121 31.60 -4.65 49.10
C ALA A 121 30.97 -5.92 49.68
N GLU A 122 29.74 -5.84 50.20
CA GLU A 122 29.16 -6.89 51.03
C GLU A 122 28.50 -8.03 50.24
N GLY A 123 27.96 -7.75 49.06
CA GLY A 123 27.36 -8.76 48.17
C GLY A 123 28.37 -9.55 47.35
N ALA A 124 29.64 -9.12 47.32
CA ALA A 124 30.71 -9.67 46.49
C ALA A 124 30.90 -11.20 46.54
N PRO A 125 30.96 -11.88 47.72
CA PRO A 125 31.35 -13.29 47.76
C PRO A 125 30.37 -14.23 47.03
N TYR A 126 29.07 -13.97 47.09
CA TYR A 126 28.06 -14.88 46.52
C TYR A 126 27.71 -14.60 45.05
N ARG A 127 28.23 -13.51 44.45
CA ARG A 127 27.89 -13.08 43.08
C ARG A 127 28.24 -14.10 41.99
N HIS A 128 29.21 -14.99 42.24
CA HIS A 128 29.58 -16.06 41.31
C HIS A 128 28.69 -17.31 41.42
N THR A 129 27.82 -17.39 42.44
CA THR A 129 26.95 -18.55 42.72
C THR A 129 25.56 -18.43 42.09
N VAL A 130 25.32 -17.46 41.19
CA VAL A 130 24.01 -17.20 40.57
C VAL A 130 24.09 -17.24 39.05
N ASN A 131 23.06 -17.81 38.41
CA ASN A 131 23.04 -18.06 36.97
C ASN A 131 22.64 -16.78 36.21
N LEU A 132 23.62 -15.96 35.80
CA LEU A 132 23.35 -14.75 35.02
C LEU A 132 23.14 -15.07 33.52
N PRO A 133 22.27 -14.33 32.80
CA PRO A 133 21.99 -14.64 31.39
C PRO A 133 23.18 -14.43 30.44
N VAL A 134 23.52 -15.47 29.66
CA VAL A 134 24.62 -15.50 28.68
C VAL A 134 24.06 -15.75 27.28
N THR A 135 24.38 -14.90 26.30
CA THR A 135 24.03 -15.13 24.88
C THR A 135 24.88 -14.27 23.94
N SER A 136 25.14 -14.77 22.72
CA SER A 136 25.70 -13.99 21.61
C SER A 136 24.71 -13.01 20.97
N PHE A 137 23.42 -13.10 21.31
CA PHE A 137 22.39 -12.22 20.76
C PHE A 137 22.48 -10.84 21.39
N ASP A 138 22.94 -9.86 20.62
CA ASP A 138 23.36 -8.57 21.15
C ASP A 138 22.19 -7.67 21.56
N GLN A 139 22.38 -6.82 22.59
CA GLN A 139 21.28 -5.97 23.11
C GLN A 139 20.85 -4.89 22.09
N ARG A 140 21.83 -4.37 21.34
CA ARG A 140 21.60 -3.44 20.23
C ARG A 140 21.69 -4.24 18.94
N ALA A 141 20.74 -4.09 18.03
CA ALA A 141 20.74 -4.83 16.76
C ALA A 141 21.91 -4.50 15.82
N ASN A 142 22.56 -3.34 16.01
CA ASN A 142 23.67 -2.87 15.18
C ASN A 142 23.38 -2.98 13.66
N ALA A 143 22.16 -2.62 13.26
CA ALA A 143 21.54 -3.03 12.00
C ALA A 143 22.34 -2.67 10.73
N VAL A 144 23.07 -1.54 10.76
CA VAL A 144 23.96 -1.09 9.68
C VAL A 144 25.01 -2.15 9.32
N VAL A 145 25.51 -2.90 10.31
CA VAL A 145 26.54 -3.95 10.15
C VAL A 145 25.89 -5.34 10.15
N ARG A 146 24.90 -5.57 11.01
CA ARG A 146 24.36 -6.92 11.25
C ARG A 146 23.37 -7.38 10.18
N GLU A 147 22.54 -6.49 9.63
CA GLU A 147 21.62 -6.87 8.56
C GLU A 147 22.37 -7.27 7.27
N PRO A 148 23.40 -6.53 6.78
CA PRO A 148 24.19 -6.97 5.63
C PRO A 148 24.91 -8.30 5.83
N GLN A 149 25.43 -8.61 7.03
CA GLN A 149 26.03 -9.92 7.32
C GLN A 149 25.01 -11.07 7.18
N ILE A 150 23.75 -10.83 7.55
CA ILE A 150 22.68 -11.82 7.47
C ILE A 150 22.16 -11.94 6.02
N GLN A 151 22.09 -10.83 5.29
CA GLN A 151 21.81 -10.82 3.85
C GLN A 151 22.89 -11.57 3.06
N GLN A 152 24.16 -11.41 3.44
CA GLN A 152 25.29 -12.15 2.88
C GLN A 152 25.19 -13.65 3.20
N PHE A 153 24.92 -14.03 4.46
CA PHE A 153 24.68 -15.42 4.86
C PHE A 153 23.55 -16.08 4.03
N TRP A 154 22.43 -15.39 3.82
CA TRP A 154 21.34 -15.90 2.98
C TRP A 154 21.75 -16.10 1.51
N ALA A 155 22.58 -15.22 0.96
CA ALA A 155 23.07 -15.29 -0.41
C ALA A 155 24.14 -16.38 -0.60
N GLU A 156 25.14 -16.46 0.28
CA GLU A 156 26.21 -17.47 0.25
C GLU A 156 25.65 -18.89 0.36
N HIS A 157 24.62 -19.08 1.18
CA HIS A 157 23.91 -20.35 1.31
C HIS A 157 22.75 -20.55 0.33
N ARG A 158 22.42 -19.54 -0.49
CA ARG A 158 21.30 -19.55 -1.46
C ARG A 158 19.97 -19.98 -0.83
N VAL A 159 19.67 -19.42 0.35
CA VAL A 159 18.57 -19.88 1.23
C VAL A 159 17.20 -19.75 0.55
N PHE A 160 16.95 -18.63 -0.13
CA PHE A 160 15.70 -18.43 -0.86
C PHE A 160 15.56 -19.44 -2.01
N GLU A 161 16.64 -19.69 -2.76
CA GLU A 161 16.68 -20.61 -3.88
C GLU A 161 16.46 -22.07 -3.42
N ARG A 162 17.03 -22.48 -2.28
CA ARG A 162 16.76 -23.80 -1.68
C ARG A 162 15.28 -23.97 -1.34
N LEU A 163 14.67 -22.95 -0.72
CA LEU A 163 13.27 -22.97 -0.31
C LEU A 163 12.31 -22.95 -1.51
N ALA A 164 12.60 -22.12 -2.53
CA ALA A 164 11.83 -22.04 -3.77
C ALA A 164 12.01 -23.28 -4.69
N ALA A 165 13.12 -24.02 -4.57
CA ALA A 165 13.36 -25.27 -5.29
C ALA A 165 12.93 -26.54 -4.51
N SER A 166 12.42 -26.39 -3.29
CA SER A 166 12.13 -27.54 -2.41
C SER A 166 11.03 -28.45 -2.97
N ARG A 167 11.38 -29.72 -3.18
CA ARG A 167 10.43 -30.79 -3.57
C ARG A 167 9.62 -31.35 -2.40
N LEU A 168 9.82 -30.82 -1.19
CA LEU A 168 9.07 -31.19 0.02
C LEU A 168 7.85 -30.29 0.24
N ALA A 169 7.62 -29.30 -0.61
CA ALA A 169 6.48 -28.38 -0.50
C ALA A 169 5.19 -29.03 -1.00
N GLU A 170 4.12 -28.93 -0.22
CA GLU A 170 2.81 -29.55 -0.52
C GLU A 170 2.04 -28.82 -1.63
N ALA A 171 2.34 -27.55 -1.87
CA ALA A 171 1.70 -26.71 -2.88
C ALA A 171 2.61 -25.55 -3.32
N THR A 172 2.38 -25.07 -4.53
CA THR A 172 2.96 -23.81 -5.03
C THR A 172 2.04 -22.63 -4.64
N PHE A 173 2.64 -21.50 -4.23
CA PHE A 173 1.98 -20.20 -4.06
C PHE A 173 2.62 -19.18 -5.00
N VAL A 174 1.82 -18.57 -5.87
CA VAL A 174 2.27 -17.60 -6.87
C VAL A 174 1.81 -16.20 -6.47
N LEU A 175 2.74 -15.36 -6.02
CA LEU A 175 2.51 -13.92 -5.89
C LEU A 175 3.15 -13.25 -7.11
N HIS A 176 2.33 -12.59 -7.93
CA HIS A 176 2.86 -11.85 -9.07
C HIS A 176 3.18 -10.41 -8.69
N ASP A 177 4.40 -9.98 -9.00
CA ASP A 177 4.90 -8.65 -8.70
C ASP A 177 4.44 -7.68 -9.80
N GLY A 178 3.61 -6.69 -9.46
CA GLY A 178 3.35 -5.58 -10.37
C GLY A 178 4.65 -4.81 -10.63
N PRO A 179 4.97 -4.52 -11.90
CA PRO A 179 6.30 -4.07 -12.27
C PRO A 179 6.49 -2.58 -11.91
N PRO A 180 7.34 -2.21 -10.92
CA PRO A 180 7.77 -0.83 -10.73
C PRO A 180 8.39 -0.24 -11.99
N TYR A 181 8.11 1.04 -12.20
CA TYR A 181 8.63 1.80 -13.34
C TYR A 181 10.14 2.05 -13.19
N ALA A 182 10.95 1.63 -14.16
CA ALA A 182 12.40 1.76 -14.17
C ALA A 182 12.88 3.18 -14.48
N ASN A 183 12.43 4.18 -13.71
CA ASN A 183 12.74 5.60 -13.95
C ASN A 183 13.65 6.28 -12.90
N GLY A 184 14.03 5.59 -11.82
CA GLY A 184 15.00 6.05 -10.80
C GLY A 184 14.65 5.65 -9.35
N ALA A 185 15.41 6.16 -8.38
CA ALA A 185 15.31 5.89 -6.95
C ALA A 185 13.90 5.66 -6.37
N LEU A 186 13.79 4.63 -5.52
CA LEU A 186 12.55 4.22 -4.84
C LEU A 186 12.12 5.22 -3.75
N HIS A 187 10.82 5.31 -3.52
CA HIS A 187 10.21 6.05 -2.41
C HIS A 187 9.49 5.13 -1.43
N ILE A 188 9.16 5.60 -0.23
CA ILE A 188 8.54 4.81 0.85
C ILE A 188 7.28 4.00 0.46
N GLY A 189 6.46 4.47 -0.48
CA GLY A 189 5.36 3.64 -1.04
C GLY A 189 5.81 2.34 -1.72
N HIS A 190 6.98 2.29 -2.36
CA HIS A 190 7.56 1.06 -2.91
C HIS A 190 8.08 0.13 -1.81
N ALA A 191 8.61 0.69 -0.71
CA ALA A 191 9.02 -0.08 0.46
C ALA A 191 7.81 -0.73 1.14
N LEU A 192 6.72 0.03 1.38
CA LEU A 192 5.44 -0.51 1.86
C LEU A 192 4.99 -1.70 1.00
N ASN A 193 4.85 -1.47 -0.31
CA ASN A 193 4.42 -2.47 -1.28
C ASN A 193 5.26 -3.76 -1.25
N LYS A 194 6.59 -3.64 -1.44
CA LYS A 194 7.46 -4.80 -1.58
C LYS A 194 7.70 -5.53 -0.25
N ILE A 195 7.64 -4.82 0.89
CA ILE A 195 7.69 -5.44 2.22
C ILE A 195 6.40 -6.22 2.51
N LEU A 196 5.21 -5.71 2.16
CA LEU A 196 3.96 -6.47 2.30
C LEU A 196 4.00 -7.78 1.49
N LYS A 197 4.49 -7.73 0.24
CA LYS A 197 4.72 -8.93 -0.60
C LYS A 197 5.69 -9.92 0.07
N ASP A 198 6.81 -9.44 0.58
CA ASP A 198 7.84 -10.26 1.22
C ASP A 198 7.36 -10.88 2.56
N ILE A 199 6.56 -10.16 3.35
CA ILE A 199 5.90 -10.71 4.56
C ILE A 199 5.01 -11.90 4.17
N ILE A 200 4.17 -11.74 3.14
CA ILE A 200 3.30 -12.82 2.65
C ILE A 200 4.12 -14.01 2.16
N ASN A 201 5.13 -13.76 1.32
CA ASN A 201 5.98 -14.82 0.77
C ASN A 201 6.71 -15.60 1.86
N ARG A 202 7.34 -14.92 2.82
CA ARG A 202 8.01 -15.56 3.97
C ARG A 202 7.05 -16.36 4.84
N TYR A 203 5.82 -15.89 5.02
CA TYR A 203 4.79 -16.63 5.73
C TYR A 203 4.36 -17.91 4.98
N GLN A 204 4.12 -17.85 3.66
CA GLN A 204 3.75 -19.03 2.87
C GLN A 204 4.90 -20.06 2.80
N ILE A 205 6.17 -19.63 2.78
CA ILE A 205 7.35 -20.51 2.92
C ILE A 205 7.30 -21.27 4.25
N LEU A 206 7.11 -20.57 5.38
CA LEU A 206 7.03 -21.22 6.70
C LEU A 206 5.82 -22.16 6.82
N ARG A 207 4.71 -21.83 6.14
CA ARG A 207 3.53 -22.70 5.99
C ARG A 207 3.74 -23.88 5.01
N GLY A 208 4.97 -24.14 4.56
CA GLY A 208 5.33 -25.33 3.78
C GLY A 208 5.08 -25.22 2.27
N LYS A 209 4.83 -24.02 1.73
CA LYS A 209 4.58 -23.81 0.29
C LYS A 209 5.82 -23.36 -0.46
N ARG A 210 5.92 -23.83 -1.71
CA ARG A 210 6.89 -23.34 -2.69
C ARG A 210 6.43 -21.97 -3.19
N VAL A 211 7.17 -20.91 -2.88
CA VAL A 211 6.81 -19.57 -3.34
C VAL A 211 7.47 -19.22 -4.67
N HIS A 212 6.64 -18.92 -5.67
CA HIS A 212 7.07 -18.32 -6.93
C HIS A 212 6.85 -16.80 -6.86
N PHE A 213 7.94 -16.04 -6.71
CA PHE A 213 7.95 -14.59 -6.68
C PHE A 213 9.05 -14.03 -7.59
N LEU A 214 8.64 -13.66 -8.80
CA LEU A 214 9.48 -13.16 -9.88
C LEU A 214 9.44 -11.62 -9.85
N PRO A 215 10.55 -10.91 -9.59
CA PRO A 215 10.54 -9.45 -9.50
C PRO A 215 10.44 -8.83 -10.89
N GLY A 216 9.56 -7.83 -11.03
CA GLY A 216 9.25 -7.20 -12.32
C GLY A 216 9.74 -5.76 -12.46
N TRP A 217 9.91 -5.30 -13.71
CA TRP A 217 10.11 -3.89 -14.04
C TRP A 217 9.43 -3.47 -15.34
N ASP A 218 8.83 -2.28 -15.32
CA ASP A 218 8.30 -1.62 -16.51
C ASP A 218 9.35 -0.63 -17.03
N CYS A 219 9.95 -1.00 -18.15
CA CYS A 219 11.08 -0.32 -18.75
C CYS A 219 10.70 0.62 -19.90
N HIS A 220 9.45 0.63 -20.36
CA HIS A 220 9.03 1.34 -21.57
C HIS A 220 8.44 2.74 -21.32
N GLY A 221 8.05 3.44 -22.39
CA GLY A 221 7.15 4.60 -22.34
C GLY A 221 7.73 5.96 -21.96
N LEU A 222 6.82 6.94 -22.02
CA LEU A 222 7.08 8.38 -21.91
C LEU A 222 7.93 8.83 -20.69
N PRO A 223 7.72 8.33 -19.45
CA PRO A 223 8.46 8.79 -18.28
C PRO A 223 9.95 8.41 -18.30
N ILE A 224 10.28 7.27 -18.92
CA ILE A 224 11.67 6.83 -19.11
C ILE A 224 12.28 7.60 -20.28
N GLU A 225 11.59 7.68 -21.42
CA GLU A 225 12.04 8.43 -22.58
C GLU A 225 12.37 9.90 -22.24
N LEU A 226 11.49 10.59 -21.50
CA LEU A 226 11.71 11.99 -21.09
C LEU A 226 12.88 12.18 -20.11
N ARG A 227 13.19 11.21 -19.24
CA ARG A 227 14.36 11.30 -18.35
C ARG A 227 15.66 10.93 -19.06
N ALA A 228 15.63 9.88 -19.86
CA ALA A 228 16.74 9.44 -20.70
C ALA A 228 17.17 10.55 -21.68
N LEU A 229 16.21 11.26 -22.29
CA LEU A 229 16.50 12.41 -23.15
C LEU A 229 17.00 13.64 -22.38
N GLN A 230 16.86 13.75 -21.05
CA GLN A 230 17.34 14.94 -20.33
C GLN A 230 18.87 15.03 -20.30
N SER A 231 19.59 13.92 -20.20
CA SER A 231 21.06 13.87 -20.13
C SER A 231 21.77 14.22 -21.45
N LEU A 232 21.11 14.08 -22.60
CA LEU A 232 21.69 14.36 -23.92
C LEU A 232 22.06 15.85 -24.13
N SER A 233 23.11 16.11 -24.91
CA SER A 233 23.51 17.47 -25.28
C SER A 233 22.51 18.12 -26.25
N LYS A 234 22.65 19.45 -26.46
CA LYS A 234 21.87 20.19 -27.47
C LYS A 234 22.10 19.66 -28.90
N LYS A 235 23.26 19.07 -29.20
CA LYS A 235 23.58 18.55 -30.54
C LYS A 235 22.87 17.23 -30.82
N GLU A 236 22.91 16.30 -29.86
CA GLU A 236 22.20 15.01 -29.95
C GLU A 236 20.67 15.22 -29.99
N LYS A 237 20.16 16.17 -29.19
CA LYS A 237 18.74 16.58 -29.22
C LYS A 237 18.27 17.15 -30.56
N ALA A 238 19.18 17.63 -31.40
CA ALA A 238 18.88 18.12 -32.75
C ALA A 238 18.96 17.03 -33.83
N SER A 239 19.37 15.81 -33.47
CA SER A 239 19.61 14.68 -34.39
C SER A 239 19.00 13.36 -33.86
N LEU A 240 17.88 13.44 -33.16
CA LEU A 240 17.20 12.28 -32.58
C LEU A 240 16.57 11.41 -33.66
N THR A 241 17.09 10.18 -33.82
CA THR A 241 16.44 9.10 -34.57
C THR A 241 15.66 8.19 -33.61
N PRO A 242 14.66 7.41 -34.09
CA PRO A 242 13.96 6.44 -33.25
C PRO A 242 14.93 5.47 -32.54
N MET A 243 15.96 4.98 -33.24
CA MET A 243 16.96 4.09 -32.65
C MET A 243 17.82 4.77 -31.57
N LEU A 244 18.21 6.04 -31.75
CA LEU A 244 18.95 6.77 -30.71
C LEU A 244 18.08 6.98 -29.46
N ILE A 245 16.80 7.31 -29.64
CA ILE A 245 15.84 7.43 -28.53
C ILE A 245 15.73 6.09 -27.77
N ARG A 246 15.57 4.97 -28.49
CA ARG A 246 15.46 3.64 -27.90
C ARG A 246 16.73 3.25 -27.12
N GLN A 247 17.91 3.36 -27.71
CA GLN A 247 19.18 3.00 -27.06
C GLN A 247 19.45 3.78 -25.77
N VAL A 248 19.16 5.09 -25.76
CA VAL A 248 19.37 5.94 -24.58
C VAL A 248 18.33 5.64 -23.49
N ALA A 249 17.09 5.33 -23.88
CA ALA A 249 16.02 4.93 -22.96
C ALA A 249 16.23 3.53 -22.35
N GLU A 250 16.65 2.56 -23.16
CA GLU A 250 17.04 1.20 -22.76
C GLU A 250 18.15 1.25 -21.69
N ARG A 251 19.23 2.00 -21.97
CA ARG A 251 20.34 2.16 -21.02
C ARG A 251 19.87 2.76 -19.70
N PHE A 252 19.08 3.83 -19.75
CA PHE A 252 18.56 4.49 -18.55
C PHE A 252 17.64 3.58 -17.73
N ALA A 253 16.78 2.79 -18.39
CA ALA A 253 15.94 1.80 -17.72
C ALA A 253 16.78 0.73 -17.02
N LEU A 254 17.78 0.13 -17.72
CA LEU A 254 18.65 -0.90 -17.15
C LEU A 254 19.48 -0.39 -15.96
N ASP A 255 20.00 0.84 -16.01
CA ASP A 255 20.70 1.45 -14.87
C ASP A 255 19.75 1.66 -13.67
N ALA A 256 18.52 2.12 -13.91
CA ALA A 256 17.51 2.28 -12.87
C ALA A 256 17.04 0.93 -12.27
N VAL A 257 16.95 -0.14 -13.07
CA VAL A 257 16.65 -1.50 -12.58
C VAL A 257 17.68 -1.93 -11.53
N GLN A 258 18.98 -1.69 -11.75
CA GLN A 258 20.01 -2.08 -10.78
C GLN A 258 19.94 -1.27 -9.49
N GLU A 259 19.71 0.06 -9.56
CA GLU A 259 19.53 0.92 -8.38
C GLU A 259 18.33 0.46 -7.53
N GLN A 260 17.19 0.20 -8.19
CA GLN A 260 15.96 -0.24 -7.53
C GLN A 260 16.11 -1.67 -6.95
N ARG A 261 16.76 -2.58 -7.68
CA ARG A 261 17.07 -3.96 -7.23
C ARG A 261 17.91 -3.95 -5.95
N ALA A 262 19.03 -3.22 -5.95
CA ALA A 262 19.90 -3.12 -4.78
C ALA A 262 19.16 -2.52 -3.57
N SER A 263 18.28 -1.54 -3.81
CA SER A 263 17.42 -0.95 -2.79
C SER A 263 16.44 -1.98 -2.19
N PHE A 264 15.67 -2.70 -3.02
CA PHE A 264 14.75 -3.75 -2.52
C PHE A 264 15.49 -4.88 -1.77
N GLN A 265 16.65 -5.31 -2.27
CA GLN A 265 17.50 -6.28 -1.58
C GLN A 265 17.91 -5.76 -0.19
N ARG A 266 18.32 -4.48 -0.07
CA ARG A 266 18.68 -3.90 1.24
C ARG A 266 17.49 -3.78 2.19
N TYR A 267 16.24 -3.68 1.70
CA TYR A 267 15.02 -3.76 2.51
C TYR A 267 14.76 -5.18 3.08
N GLY A 268 15.61 -6.16 2.77
CA GLY A 268 15.48 -7.55 3.20
C GLY A 268 14.48 -8.36 2.38
N VAL A 269 14.14 -7.93 1.17
CA VAL A 269 13.20 -8.64 0.29
C VAL A 269 13.89 -9.84 -0.37
N TRP A 270 13.29 -11.02 -0.26
CA TRP A 270 13.62 -12.17 -1.08
C TRP A 270 12.76 -12.20 -2.34
N ALA A 271 13.39 -12.45 -3.49
CA ALA A 271 12.76 -12.64 -4.78
C ALA A 271 13.76 -13.35 -5.71
N ALA A 272 13.32 -13.81 -6.89
CA ALA A 272 14.19 -14.42 -7.90
C ALA A 272 15.11 -13.39 -8.61
N TRP A 273 15.96 -12.70 -7.85
CA TRP A 273 16.79 -11.57 -8.31
C TRP A 273 17.76 -11.90 -9.44
N GLU A 274 18.18 -13.16 -9.60
CA GLU A 274 19.03 -13.61 -10.72
C GLU A 274 18.29 -13.56 -12.08
N ARG A 275 16.96 -13.64 -12.08
CA ARG A 275 16.11 -13.70 -13.28
C ARG A 275 14.86 -12.82 -13.08
N PRO A 276 15.00 -11.49 -13.06
CA PRO A 276 13.84 -10.60 -13.10
C PRO A 276 13.12 -10.71 -14.44
N TYR A 277 11.88 -10.24 -14.53
CA TYR A 277 11.23 -10.00 -15.82
C TYR A 277 11.22 -8.48 -16.11
N LEU A 278 11.61 -8.10 -17.32
CA LEU A 278 11.62 -6.72 -17.80
C LEU A 278 10.68 -6.60 -19.00
N THR A 279 9.91 -5.51 -19.11
CA THR A 279 9.03 -5.32 -20.30
C THR A 279 9.80 -5.20 -21.62
N LEU A 280 11.11 -4.92 -21.56
CA LEU A 280 12.03 -4.88 -22.71
C LEU A 280 12.68 -6.24 -23.08
N ASP A 281 12.41 -7.31 -22.33
CA ASP A 281 13.04 -8.61 -22.63
C ASP A 281 12.43 -9.20 -23.93
N PRO A 282 13.24 -9.67 -24.90
CA PRO A 282 12.73 -10.25 -26.17
C PRO A 282 11.65 -11.34 -25.98
N ALA A 283 11.78 -12.15 -24.93
CA ALA A 283 10.82 -13.18 -24.57
C ALA A 283 9.52 -12.64 -23.94
N TYR A 284 9.55 -11.44 -23.35
CA TYR A 284 8.39 -10.72 -22.83
C TYR A 284 7.65 -10.03 -23.99
N GLU A 285 8.38 -9.28 -24.83
CA GLU A 285 7.81 -8.57 -25.98
C GLU A 285 7.10 -9.53 -26.94
N ALA A 286 7.67 -10.70 -27.20
CA ALA A 286 7.02 -11.76 -27.99
C ALA A 286 5.75 -12.33 -27.31
N ALA A 287 5.66 -12.36 -25.99
CA ALA A 287 4.44 -12.76 -25.28
C ALA A 287 3.36 -11.66 -25.34
N GLN A 288 3.77 -10.39 -25.29
CA GLN A 288 2.89 -9.23 -25.49
C GLN A 288 2.33 -9.19 -26.92
N ILE A 289 3.16 -9.41 -27.94
CA ILE A 289 2.71 -9.53 -29.33
C ILE A 289 1.74 -10.70 -29.52
N GLN A 290 1.92 -11.83 -28.82
CA GLN A 290 0.94 -12.92 -28.85
C GLN A 290 -0.43 -12.47 -28.34
N VAL A 291 -0.47 -11.80 -27.17
CA VAL A 291 -1.73 -11.30 -26.59
C VAL A 291 -2.38 -10.25 -27.48
N PHE A 292 -1.61 -9.35 -28.09
CA PHE A 292 -2.10 -8.42 -29.11
C PHE A 292 -2.71 -9.16 -30.29
N GLY A 293 -2.01 -10.16 -30.86
CA GLY A 293 -2.49 -10.93 -32.00
C GLY A 293 -3.76 -11.72 -31.70
N GLU A 294 -3.83 -12.38 -30.54
CA GLU A 294 -5.04 -13.08 -30.08
C GLU A 294 -6.24 -12.14 -29.90
N MET A 295 -6.03 -10.89 -29.48
CA MET A 295 -7.09 -9.88 -29.36
C MET A 295 -7.47 -9.27 -30.72
N PHE A 296 -6.50 -9.07 -31.61
CA PHE A 296 -6.70 -8.57 -32.97
C PHE A 296 -7.50 -9.56 -33.83
N LEU A 297 -7.10 -10.83 -33.86
CA LEU A 297 -7.76 -11.88 -34.64
C LEU A 297 -9.19 -12.21 -34.15
N LYS A 298 -9.53 -11.84 -32.90
CA LYS A 298 -10.92 -11.88 -32.37
C LYS A 298 -11.75 -10.65 -32.71
N GLY A 299 -11.19 -9.67 -33.44
CA GLY A 299 -11.86 -8.41 -33.77
C GLY A 299 -11.99 -7.44 -32.59
N PHE A 300 -11.26 -7.65 -31.49
CA PHE A 300 -11.32 -6.76 -30.32
C PHE A 300 -10.42 -5.54 -30.46
N ILE A 301 -9.38 -5.60 -31.30
CA ILE A 301 -8.50 -4.47 -31.62
C ILE A 301 -8.81 -3.97 -33.03
N TYR A 302 -9.01 -2.66 -33.18
CA TYR A 302 -9.30 -2.02 -34.46
C TYR A 302 -8.70 -0.62 -34.55
N ARG A 303 -8.58 -0.07 -35.77
CA ARG A 303 -8.12 1.31 -36.02
C ARG A 303 -9.31 2.22 -36.27
N GLY A 304 -9.33 3.41 -35.67
CA GLY A 304 -10.41 4.38 -35.88
C GLY A 304 -9.96 5.82 -35.69
N ARG A 305 -10.67 6.75 -36.34
CA ARG A 305 -10.45 8.20 -36.18
C ARG A 305 -11.43 8.75 -35.15
N LYS A 306 -10.95 9.05 -33.94
CA LYS A 306 -11.77 9.55 -32.82
C LYS A 306 -11.05 10.66 -32.05
N PRO A 307 -11.78 11.61 -31.41
CA PRO A 307 -11.20 12.50 -30.42
C PRO A 307 -10.57 11.71 -29.28
N VAL A 308 -9.29 11.97 -29.04
CA VAL A 308 -8.56 11.48 -27.86
C VAL A 308 -7.97 12.66 -27.11
N HIS A 309 -7.69 12.46 -25.82
CA HIS A 309 -6.83 13.39 -25.09
C HIS A 309 -5.45 13.40 -25.75
N TRP A 310 -5.06 14.56 -26.25
CA TRP A 310 -3.78 14.82 -26.89
C TRP A 310 -2.99 15.80 -26.04
N SER A 311 -1.71 15.54 -25.84
CA SER A 311 -0.80 16.52 -25.23
C SER A 311 0.03 17.21 -26.33
N PRO A 312 -0.25 18.48 -26.68
CA PRO A 312 0.60 19.24 -27.60
C PRO A 312 2.06 19.34 -27.14
N SER A 313 2.27 19.24 -25.82
CA SER A 313 3.59 19.29 -25.20
C SER A 313 4.38 17.98 -25.28
N SER A 314 3.70 16.83 -25.35
CA SER A 314 4.30 15.50 -25.46
C SER A 314 4.11 14.87 -26.85
N ARG A 315 3.33 15.50 -27.74
CA ARG A 315 3.00 15.07 -29.11
C ARG A 315 2.53 13.61 -29.20
N THR A 316 1.60 13.24 -28.31
CA THR A 316 1.02 11.90 -28.27
C THR A 316 -0.41 11.97 -27.72
N ALA A 317 -1.21 10.97 -28.07
CA ALA A 317 -2.39 10.62 -27.29
C ALA A 317 -1.99 10.23 -25.85
N LEU A 318 -2.91 10.45 -24.90
CA LEU A 318 -2.85 10.07 -23.50
C LEU A 318 -4.12 9.29 -23.12
N ALA A 319 -3.99 8.31 -22.23
CA ALA A 319 -5.16 7.69 -21.59
C ALA A 319 -5.67 8.53 -20.41
N GLU A 320 -6.91 8.28 -19.96
CA GLU A 320 -7.52 8.88 -18.75
C GLU A 320 -6.63 8.74 -17.49
N ALA A 321 -5.87 7.64 -17.38
CA ALA A 321 -4.93 7.39 -16.28
C ALA A 321 -3.64 8.24 -16.34
N GLU A 322 -3.44 8.99 -17.43
CA GLU A 322 -2.28 9.87 -17.68
C GLU A 322 -2.64 11.37 -17.57
N LEU A 323 -3.81 11.67 -17.00
CA LEU A 323 -4.32 13.03 -16.82
C LEU A 323 -4.34 13.43 -15.35
N GLU A 324 -4.03 14.70 -15.08
CA GLU A 324 -4.26 15.35 -13.78
C GLU A 324 -5.20 16.55 -13.95
N TYR A 325 -6.03 16.81 -12.95
CA TYR A 325 -7.04 17.87 -12.97
C TYR A 325 -6.73 18.89 -11.87
N PRO A 326 -5.76 19.81 -12.09
CA PRO A 326 -5.45 20.86 -11.12
C PRO A 326 -6.64 21.79 -10.90
N GLU A 327 -6.73 22.33 -9.69
CA GLU A 327 -7.65 23.42 -9.33
C GLU A 327 -7.01 24.77 -9.71
N GLY A 328 -7.82 25.80 -9.97
CA GLY A 328 -7.31 27.11 -10.40
C GLY A 328 -6.93 27.23 -11.89
N HIS A 329 -7.38 26.33 -12.77
CA HIS A 329 -7.22 26.56 -14.22
C HIS A 329 -8.25 27.58 -14.70
N VAL A 330 -7.78 28.72 -15.21
CA VAL A 330 -8.63 29.76 -15.81
C VAL A 330 -8.61 29.65 -17.33
N SER A 331 -9.75 29.30 -17.92
CA SER A 331 -9.98 29.37 -19.38
C SER A 331 -10.59 30.72 -19.77
N ARG A 332 -10.45 31.12 -21.05
CA ARG A 332 -11.20 32.25 -21.61
C ARG A 332 -12.56 31.74 -22.10
N SER A 333 -13.60 31.97 -21.32
CA SER A 333 -15.00 31.66 -21.65
C SER A 333 -15.54 32.71 -22.63
N LEU A 334 -16.32 32.27 -23.62
CA LEU A 334 -17.05 33.18 -24.50
C LEU A 334 -18.50 32.77 -24.70
N TYR A 335 -19.32 33.77 -25.00
CA TYR A 335 -20.67 33.64 -25.51
C TYR A 335 -20.70 34.19 -26.94
N ALA A 336 -21.26 33.45 -27.90
CA ALA A 336 -21.35 33.86 -29.30
C ALA A 336 -22.77 33.67 -29.86
N ALA A 337 -23.16 34.55 -30.76
CA ALA A 337 -24.42 34.52 -31.49
C ALA A 337 -24.19 34.03 -32.92
N PHE A 338 -24.75 32.86 -33.28
CA PHE A 338 -24.73 32.37 -34.67
C PHE A 338 -26.04 32.75 -35.38
N GLU A 339 -25.97 33.47 -36.49
CA GLU A 339 -27.13 33.97 -37.25
C GLU A 339 -27.99 32.82 -37.79
N VAL A 340 -29.30 32.81 -37.49
CA VAL A 340 -30.25 31.84 -38.05
C VAL A 340 -30.57 32.21 -39.50
N VAL A 341 -30.33 31.28 -40.42
CA VAL A 341 -30.60 31.44 -41.87
C VAL A 341 -32.01 30.94 -42.21
N GLN A 342 -32.39 29.77 -41.70
CA GLN A 342 -33.73 29.21 -41.91
C GLN A 342 -34.26 28.61 -40.59
N PRO A 343 -35.18 29.29 -39.88
CA PRO A 343 -35.81 28.71 -38.71
C PRO A 343 -36.73 27.54 -39.07
N SER A 344 -36.83 26.56 -38.16
CA SER A 344 -37.86 25.51 -38.18
C SER A 344 -39.27 26.11 -38.27
N GLU A 345 -40.27 25.31 -38.65
CA GLU A 345 -41.65 25.79 -38.85
C GLU A 345 -42.22 26.54 -37.62
N ARG A 346 -42.05 25.97 -36.42
CA ARG A 346 -42.50 26.58 -35.16
C ARG A 346 -41.67 27.79 -34.76
N ALA A 347 -40.35 27.75 -34.92
CA ALA A 347 -39.51 28.92 -34.66
C ALA A 347 -39.84 30.07 -35.63
N ARG A 348 -40.14 29.78 -36.89
CA ARG A 348 -40.53 30.77 -37.92
C ARG A 348 -41.82 31.50 -37.55
N ALA A 349 -42.81 30.78 -37.02
CA ALA A 349 -44.08 31.36 -36.57
C ALA A 349 -43.90 32.36 -35.42
N LEU A 350 -43.02 32.09 -34.46
CA LEU A 350 -42.70 33.01 -33.36
C LEU A 350 -41.78 34.17 -33.77
N LEU A 351 -40.82 33.93 -34.66
CA LEU A 351 -39.88 34.97 -35.09
C LEU A 351 -40.55 36.05 -35.95
N GLN A 352 -41.63 35.73 -36.67
CA GLN A 352 -42.43 36.71 -37.45
C GLN A 352 -41.58 37.54 -38.43
N GLY A 353 -40.54 36.94 -39.02
CA GLY A 353 -39.62 37.61 -39.95
C GLY A 353 -38.49 38.42 -39.28
N ARG A 354 -38.37 38.43 -37.96
CA ARG A 354 -37.21 39.02 -37.26
C ARG A 354 -35.97 38.13 -37.45
N SER A 355 -34.83 38.73 -37.80
CA SER A 355 -33.53 38.07 -37.71
C SER A 355 -33.21 37.70 -36.27
N ALA A 356 -32.70 36.48 -36.05
CA ALA A 356 -32.36 35.96 -34.74
C ALA A 356 -31.07 35.14 -34.77
N SER A 357 -30.54 34.83 -33.60
CA SER A 357 -29.33 34.01 -33.45
C SER A 357 -29.48 32.96 -32.35
N VAL A 358 -28.88 31.79 -32.56
CA VAL A 358 -28.66 30.85 -31.46
C VAL A 358 -27.48 31.35 -30.64
N ALA A 359 -27.66 31.52 -29.32
CA ALA A 359 -26.60 31.94 -28.43
C ALA A 359 -25.91 30.70 -27.85
N VAL A 360 -24.65 30.48 -28.21
CA VAL A 360 -23.82 29.37 -27.70
C VAL A 360 -22.81 29.86 -26.67
N TRP A 361 -22.34 28.94 -25.83
CA TRP A 361 -21.28 29.15 -24.86
C TRP A 361 -20.14 28.13 -25.05
N THR A 362 -18.90 28.53 -24.79
CA THR A 362 -17.76 27.60 -24.71
C THR A 362 -16.64 28.14 -23.82
N THR A 363 -15.92 27.25 -23.13
CA THR A 363 -14.65 27.54 -22.46
C THR A 363 -13.44 27.35 -23.37
N THR A 364 -13.65 26.92 -24.62
CA THR A 364 -12.59 26.65 -25.61
C THR A 364 -12.80 27.43 -26.91
N PRO A 365 -12.50 28.74 -26.96
CA PRO A 365 -12.69 29.57 -28.16
C PRO A 365 -12.09 28.94 -29.43
N TRP A 366 -10.90 28.31 -29.30
CA TRP A 366 -10.21 27.63 -30.40
C TRP A 366 -10.99 26.49 -31.07
N THR A 367 -12.05 25.94 -30.47
CA THR A 367 -12.89 24.90 -31.09
C THR A 367 -14.01 25.46 -31.97
N ILE A 368 -14.30 26.78 -31.91
CA ILE A 368 -15.33 27.41 -32.76
C ILE A 368 -15.08 27.19 -34.27
N PRO A 369 -13.86 27.38 -34.83
CA PRO A 369 -13.53 26.99 -36.21
C PRO A 369 -13.91 25.56 -36.61
N ALA A 370 -13.96 24.63 -35.65
CA ALA A 370 -14.27 23.23 -35.90
C ALA A 370 -15.77 22.88 -35.76
N ASN A 371 -16.63 23.89 -35.55
CA ASN A 371 -18.06 23.68 -35.37
C ASN A 371 -18.73 23.06 -36.62
N ARG A 372 -19.65 22.12 -36.39
CA ARG A 372 -20.46 21.44 -37.41
C ARG A 372 -21.96 21.31 -37.08
N ALA A 373 -22.35 21.55 -35.82
CA ALA A 373 -23.77 21.67 -35.44
C ALA A 373 -23.94 22.49 -34.14
N VAL A 374 -25.18 22.76 -33.76
CA VAL A 374 -25.53 23.19 -32.39
C VAL A 374 -26.47 22.15 -31.80
N ALA A 375 -26.10 21.56 -30.67
CA ALA A 375 -26.88 20.56 -29.96
C ALA A 375 -27.85 21.22 -28.96
N VAL A 376 -29.10 20.74 -28.97
CA VAL A 376 -30.15 21.12 -28.01
C VAL A 376 -30.74 19.88 -27.34
N ASN A 377 -31.15 20.00 -26.07
CA ASN A 377 -31.86 18.92 -25.39
C ASN A 377 -33.35 18.96 -25.81
N PRO A 378 -33.93 17.88 -26.36
CA PRO A 378 -35.31 17.90 -26.86
C PRO A 378 -36.37 18.19 -25.77
N ALA A 379 -36.07 17.87 -24.51
CA ALA A 379 -36.99 18.00 -23.38
C ALA A 379 -36.93 19.36 -22.67
N LEU A 380 -35.86 20.14 -22.88
CA LEU A 380 -35.74 21.48 -22.30
C LEU A 380 -36.64 22.49 -23.03
N GLU A 381 -37.10 23.51 -22.30
CA GLU A 381 -37.80 24.66 -22.87
C GLU A 381 -36.83 25.83 -23.06
N TYR A 382 -36.98 26.52 -24.19
CA TYR A 382 -36.12 27.60 -24.68
C TYR A 382 -36.95 28.86 -24.90
N GLN A 383 -36.36 30.03 -24.64
CA GLN A 383 -36.98 31.33 -24.92
C GLN A 383 -36.29 32.03 -26.09
N VAL A 384 -37.13 32.62 -26.93
CA VAL A 384 -36.75 33.65 -27.90
C VAL A 384 -36.83 34.98 -27.16
N VAL A 385 -35.70 35.68 -27.00
CA VAL A 385 -35.60 36.92 -26.21
C VAL A 385 -35.03 38.08 -27.04
N GLU A 386 -35.59 39.29 -26.88
CA GLU A 386 -34.99 40.54 -27.34
C GLU A 386 -33.99 41.02 -26.27
N ALA A 387 -32.71 41.12 -26.64
CA ALA A 387 -31.63 41.60 -25.79
C ALA A 387 -31.26 43.05 -26.16
N ALA A 388 -31.25 43.94 -25.16
CA ALA A 388 -30.81 45.33 -25.30
C ALA A 388 -29.28 45.44 -25.20
N MET A 389 -28.59 44.80 -26.15
CA MET A 389 -27.15 44.93 -26.38
C MET A 389 -26.87 46.22 -27.20
N PRO A 390 -25.59 46.60 -27.48
CA PRO A 390 -25.27 47.80 -28.28
C PRO A 390 -25.93 47.86 -29.67
N GLN A 391 -26.37 46.71 -30.17
CA GLN A 391 -27.40 46.57 -31.20
C GLN A 391 -28.51 45.70 -30.61
N ARG A 392 -29.79 46.00 -30.84
CA ARG A 392 -30.89 45.10 -30.48
C ARG A 392 -30.74 43.77 -31.21
N ARG A 393 -30.83 42.65 -30.49
CA ARG A 393 -30.70 41.30 -31.07
C ARG A 393 -31.76 40.38 -30.51
N VAL A 394 -32.28 39.50 -31.36
CA VAL A 394 -33.13 38.38 -30.94
C VAL A 394 -32.24 37.15 -30.74
N LEU A 395 -32.23 36.61 -29.53
CA LEU A 395 -31.41 35.47 -29.14
C LEU A 395 -32.29 34.28 -28.73
N ILE A 396 -31.82 33.06 -28.98
CA ILE A 396 -32.42 31.82 -28.46
C ILE A 396 -31.52 31.29 -27.35
N VAL A 397 -32.11 31.08 -26.16
CA VAL A 397 -31.45 30.61 -24.92
C VAL A 397 -32.39 29.67 -24.14
N ALA A 398 -31.86 28.80 -23.27
CA ALA A 398 -32.70 27.96 -22.41
C ALA A 398 -33.44 28.79 -21.33
N THR A 399 -34.70 28.44 -21.07
CA THR A 399 -35.62 29.21 -20.20
C THR A 399 -35.06 29.49 -18.80
N SER A 400 -34.50 28.47 -18.14
CA SER A 400 -33.96 28.56 -16.77
C SER A 400 -32.71 29.43 -16.66
N LEU A 401 -32.01 29.71 -17.76
CA LEU A 401 -30.79 30.53 -17.78
C LEU A 401 -31.06 32.01 -18.09
N VAL A 402 -32.30 32.40 -18.41
CA VAL A 402 -32.63 33.78 -18.83
C VAL A 402 -32.29 34.81 -17.75
N GLU A 403 -32.62 34.55 -16.48
CA GLU A 403 -32.28 35.46 -15.38
C GLU A 403 -30.76 35.56 -15.16
N THR A 404 -30.06 34.42 -15.18
CA THR A 404 -28.60 34.33 -15.03
C THR A 404 -27.87 35.06 -16.15
N LEU A 405 -28.32 34.91 -17.40
CA LEU A 405 -27.74 35.58 -18.56
C LEU A 405 -28.09 37.07 -18.58
N SER A 406 -29.30 37.46 -18.19
CA SER A 406 -29.69 38.87 -18.06
C SER A 406 -28.82 39.60 -17.04
N ALA A 407 -28.56 38.97 -15.90
CA ALA A 407 -27.64 39.49 -14.89
C ALA A 407 -26.17 39.52 -15.37
N LYS A 408 -25.68 38.44 -15.98
CA LYS A 408 -24.29 38.32 -16.46
C LYS A 408 -23.96 39.28 -17.61
N TRP A 409 -24.88 39.46 -18.56
CA TRP A 409 -24.72 40.35 -19.70
C TRP A 409 -25.10 41.81 -19.39
N GLY A 410 -25.62 42.10 -18.19
CA GLY A 410 -26.01 43.46 -17.77
C GLY A 410 -27.17 44.05 -18.58
N THR A 411 -28.01 43.21 -19.19
CA THR A 411 -29.09 43.65 -20.10
C THR A 411 -30.38 42.90 -19.84
N VAL A 412 -31.52 43.58 -19.98
CA VAL A 412 -32.85 42.97 -19.80
C VAL A 412 -33.17 42.09 -21.01
N LEU A 413 -33.36 40.80 -20.77
CA LEU A 413 -33.78 39.83 -21.79
C LEU A 413 -35.32 39.78 -21.84
N ARG A 414 -35.92 40.43 -22.83
CA ARG A 414 -37.37 40.51 -22.97
C ARG A 414 -37.91 39.31 -23.75
N LEU A 415 -38.77 38.50 -23.12
CA LEU A 415 -39.45 37.38 -23.78
C LEU A 415 -40.26 37.82 -25.01
N LEU A 416 -40.06 37.11 -26.13
CA LEU A 416 -40.88 37.17 -27.35
C LEU A 416 -41.70 35.89 -27.57
N GLY A 417 -41.22 34.73 -27.10
CA GLY A 417 -41.96 33.46 -27.14
C GLY A 417 -41.16 32.27 -26.62
N THR A 418 -41.85 31.17 -26.32
CA THR A 418 -41.28 29.89 -25.82
C THR A 418 -41.35 28.78 -26.87
N LEU A 419 -40.35 27.89 -26.86
CA LEU A 419 -40.23 26.70 -27.72
C LEU A 419 -39.73 25.52 -26.88
N ARG A 420 -39.95 24.29 -27.32
CA ARG A 420 -39.18 23.13 -26.81
C ARG A 420 -37.94 22.90 -27.65
N GLY A 421 -36.91 22.27 -27.10
CA GLY A 421 -35.71 21.93 -27.85
C GLY A 421 -36.01 21.07 -29.09
N ALA A 422 -37.01 20.19 -28.99
CA ALA A 422 -37.54 19.43 -30.13
C ALA A 422 -38.07 20.33 -31.28
N ASP A 423 -38.60 21.51 -30.98
CA ASP A 423 -39.09 22.46 -31.98
C ASP A 423 -37.96 23.24 -32.67
N LEU A 424 -36.75 23.28 -32.10
CA LEU A 424 -35.58 23.97 -32.66
C LEU A 424 -34.83 23.13 -33.69
N ILE A 425 -34.96 21.79 -33.65
CA ILE A 425 -34.26 20.84 -34.52
C ILE A 425 -34.53 21.17 -36.00
N GLY A 426 -33.49 21.09 -36.82
CA GLY A 426 -33.57 21.41 -38.26
C GLY A 426 -33.53 22.91 -38.58
N THR A 427 -33.52 23.80 -37.57
CA THR A 427 -33.16 25.22 -37.77
C THR A 427 -31.73 25.32 -38.31
N THR A 428 -31.51 26.07 -39.38
CA THR A 428 -30.17 26.29 -39.94
C THR A 428 -29.59 27.64 -39.55
N TYR A 429 -28.28 27.69 -39.37
CA TYR A 429 -27.53 28.89 -38.99
C TYR A 429 -26.25 29.04 -39.82
N ARG A 430 -25.73 30.27 -39.90
CA ARG A 430 -24.47 30.61 -40.57
C ARG A 430 -23.31 30.50 -39.59
N HIS A 431 -22.22 29.85 -40.00
CA HIS A 431 -21.01 29.82 -39.19
C HIS A 431 -20.35 31.21 -39.14
N PRO A 432 -20.05 31.77 -37.94
CA PRO A 432 -19.68 33.19 -37.81
C PRO A 432 -18.31 33.54 -38.38
N LEU A 433 -17.40 32.55 -38.49
CA LEU A 433 -16.06 32.72 -39.08
C LEU A 433 -16.01 32.30 -40.56
N TYR A 434 -17.01 31.55 -41.04
CA TYR A 434 -17.05 30.99 -42.40
C TYR A 434 -18.44 31.23 -42.99
N PRO A 435 -18.75 32.44 -43.49
CA PRO A 435 -20.09 32.85 -43.92
C PRO A 435 -20.73 31.95 -45.00
N GLN A 436 -19.91 31.21 -45.75
CA GLN A 436 -20.29 30.21 -46.75
C GLN A 436 -20.83 28.90 -46.16
N LEU A 437 -20.53 28.61 -44.89
CA LEU A 437 -20.89 27.36 -44.22
C LEU A 437 -22.23 27.53 -43.48
N ILE A 438 -23.28 26.88 -44.00
CA ILE A 438 -24.60 26.79 -43.38
C ILE A 438 -24.69 25.45 -42.65
N LEU A 439 -24.94 25.50 -41.34
CA LEU A 439 -25.00 24.35 -40.44
C LEU A 439 -26.40 24.23 -39.82
N ARG A 440 -26.66 23.17 -39.04
CA ARG A 440 -27.99 22.88 -38.47
C ARG A 440 -27.98 22.68 -36.96
N VAL A 441 -29.09 23.03 -36.32
CA VAL A 441 -29.43 22.64 -34.95
C VAL A 441 -29.86 21.16 -34.97
N VAL A 442 -29.21 20.35 -34.14
CA VAL A 442 -29.39 18.89 -34.06
C VAL A 442 -29.95 18.46 -32.71
N LEU A 443 -30.47 17.24 -32.65
CA LEU A 443 -30.72 16.58 -31.38
C LEU A 443 -29.38 16.46 -30.63
N GLY A 444 -29.33 16.90 -29.38
CA GLY A 444 -28.22 16.66 -28.46
C GLY A 444 -28.45 15.39 -27.64
N GLY A 445 -28.25 15.51 -26.33
CA GLY A 445 -28.59 14.48 -25.34
C GLY A 445 -28.59 15.09 -23.94
N ASP A 446 -28.67 14.25 -22.91
CA ASP A 446 -28.79 14.70 -21.52
C ASP A 446 -27.55 15.44 -20.98
N TYR A 447 -26.43 15.41 -21.72
CA TYR A 447 -25.25 16.23 -21.48
C TYR A 447 -25.48 17.74 -21.73
N VAL A 448 -26.54 18.09 -22.48
CA VAL A 448 -26.98 19.49 -22.64
C VAL A 448 -27.92 19.82 -21.47
N THR A 449 -27.35 20.37 -20.41
CA THR A 449 -28.07 20.79 -19.19
C THR A 449 -28.31 22.31 -19.16
N THR A 450 -28.84 22.83 -18.05
CA THR A 450 -28.99 24.28 -17.82
C THR A 450 -28.23 24.76 -16.57
N ASP A 451 -27.17 24.06 -16.16
CA ASP A 451 -26.36 24.43 -14.99
C ASP A 451 -25.37 25.57 -15.31
N ALA A 452 -24.99 25.70 -16.58
CA ALA A 452 -24.04 26.69 -17.09
C ALA A 452 -24.29 27.03 -18.57
N GLY A 453 -23.62 28.08 -19.06
CA GLY A 453 -23.68 28.49 -20.46
C GLY A 453 -25.03 29.08 -20.88
N THR A 454 -25.60 28.56 -21.97
CA THR A 454 -26.88 29.03 -22.57
C THR A 454 -27.91 27.93 -22.77
N GLY A 455 -27.56 26.66 -22.51
CA GLY A 455 -28.34 25.48 -22.89
C GLY A 455 -28.36 25.15 -24.38
N LEU A 456 -27.58 25.86 -25.21
CA LEU A 456 -27.27 25.50 -26.60
C LEU A 456 -25.76 25.28 -26.73
N VAL A 457 -25.36 24.04 -26.98
CA VAL A 457 -23.95 23.65 -27.04
C VAL A 457 -23.48 23.67 -28.49
N HIS A 458 -22.41 24.40 -28.78
CA HIS A 458 -21.78 24.28 -30.11
C HIS A 458 -21.06 22.93 -30.20
N THR A 459 -21.25 22.22 -31.31
CA THR A 459 -20.74 20.85 -31.49
C THR A 459 -19.60 20.84 -32.51
N ALA A 460 -18.42 20.38 -32.10
CA ALA A 460 -17.22 20.22 -32.90
C ALA A 460 -16.73 18.75 -32.82
N PRO A 461 -17.21 17.84 -33.70
CA PRO A 461 -16.98 16.39 -33.57
C PRO A 461 -15.51 15.94 -33.58
N GLY A 462 -14.57 16.81 -33.97
CA GLY A 462 -13.14 16.58 -33.85
C GLY A 462 -12.53 16.81 -32.47
N HIS A 463 -13.26 17.44 -31.53
CA HIS A 463 -12.72 18.00 -30.29
C HIS A 463 -13.57 17.74 -29.04
N GLY A 464 -14.50 16.78 -29.06
CA GLY A 464 -15.26 16.35 -27.89
C GLY A 464 -15.83 14.95 -28.05
N THR A 465 -15.96 14.19 -26.96
CA THR A 465 -16.44 12.79 -26.99
C THR A 465 -17.93 12.72 -27.26
N GLU A 466 -18.70 13.56 -26.58
CA GLU A 466 -20.14 13.76 -26.73
C GLU A 466 -20.45 14.32 -28.11
N ASP A 467 -19.65 15.30 -28.56
CA ASP A 467 -19.73 15.90 -29.89
C ASP A 467 -19.44 14.89 -31.01
N PHE A 468 -18.52 13.95 -30.80
CA PHE A 468 -18.28 12.86 -31.73
C PHE A 468 -19.43 11.85 -31.75
N ALA A 469 -20.04 11.54 -30.61
CA ALA A 469 -21.20 10.65 -30.53
C ALA A 469 -22.44 11.26 -31.25
N VAL A 470 -22.69 12.56 -31.05
CA VAL A 470 -23.69 13.30 -31.84
C VAL A 470 -23.28 13.35 -33.31
N GLY A 471 -22.00 13.61 -33.60
CA GLY A 471 -21.45 13.63 -34.96
C GLY A 471 -21.67 12.33 -35.73
N GLN A 472 -21.45 11.17 -35.12
CA GLN A 472 -21.76 9.87 -35.72
C GLN A 472 -23.25 9.70 -35.99
N ARG A 473 -24.12 9.98 -34.99
CA ARG A 473 -25.58 9.83 -35.14
C ARG A 473 -26.15 10.75 -36.23
N GLU A 474 -25.64 11.97 -36.32
CA GLU A 474 -26.09 13.02 -37.23
C GLU A 474 -25.32 13.03 -38.58
N SER A 475 -24.38 12.10 -38.77
CA SER A 475 -23.49 12.03 -39.95
C SER A 475 -22.78 13.36 -40.25
N LEU A 476 -22.23 14.00 -39.21
CA LEU A 476 -21.43 15.21 -39.31
C LEU A 476 -19.96 14.90 -39.61
N GLU A 477 -19.29 15.83 -40.27
CA GLU A 477 -17.85 15.75 -40.54
C GLU A 477 -17.03 15.76 -39.23
N VAL A 478 -16.10 14.81 -39.08
CA VAL A 478 -15.14 14.76 -37.97
C VAL A 478 -13.95 15.70 -38.24
N PHE A 479 -14.27 16.97 -38.40
CA PHE A 479 -13.32 18.03 -38.74
C PHE A 479 -12.47 18.42 -37.51
N SER A 480 -11.15 18.44 -37.68
CA SER A 480 -10.17 18.67 -36.60
C SER A 480 -8.92 19.37 -37.16
N PRO A 481 -8.98 20.69 -37.46
CA PRO A 481 -7.94 21.43 -38.18
C PRO A 481 -6.77 21.82 -37.27
N VAL A 482 -6.18 20.83 -36.57
CA VAL A 482 -5.12 21.03 -35.56
C VAL A 482 -4.02 19.98 -35.72
N ASP A 483 -2.76 20.43 -35.69
CA ASP A 483 -1.56 19.61 -35.85
C ASP A 483 -1.11 18.92 -34.54
N ASP A 484 -0.06 18.09 -34.64
CA ASP A 484 0.51 17.34 -33.52
C ASP A 484 1.10 18.25 -32.42
N ALA A 485 1.48 19.48 -32.77
CA ALA A 485 2.05 20.49 -31.88
C ALA A 485 0.97 21.42 -31.25
N GLY A 486 -0.31 21.18 -31.53
CA GLY A 486 -1.42 22.00 -31.05
C GLY A 486 -1.52 23.37 -31.74
N ARG A 487 -1.16 23.45 -33.02
CA ARG A 487 -1.34 24.62 -33.88
C ARG A 487 -2.43 24.37 -34.92
N PHE A 488 -3.13 25.41 -35.35
CA PHE A 488 -4.11 25.28 -36.42
C PHE A 488 -3.45 24.91 -37.77
N THR A 489 -4.08 24.01 -38.52
CA THR A 489 -3.68 23.70 -39.91
C THR A 489 -4.21 24.75 -40.88
N ALA A 490 -3.77 24.71 -42.15
CA ALA A 490 -4.28 25.58 -43.20
C ALA A 490 -5.81 25.45 -43.42
N GLU A 491 -6.40 24.32 -43.04
CA GLU A 491 -7.85 24.06 -43.09
C GLU A 491 -8.67 24.99 -42.19
N ALA A 492 -8.05 25.59 -41.16
CA ALA A 492 -8.69 26.64 -40.34
C ALA A 492 -8.72 28.02 -41.04
N GLY A 493 -8.13 28.16 -42.23
CA GLY A 493 -7.97 29.40 -42.96
C GLY A 493 -6.71 30.18 -42.56
N GLU A 494 -6.22 31.01 -43.49
CA GLU A 494 -4.93 31.71 -43.40
C GLU A 494 -4.79 32.59 -42.15
N ALA A 495 -5.88 33.17 -41.66
CA ALA A 495 -5.90 34.03 -40.48
C ALA A 495 -5.65 33.28 -39.14
N LEU A 496 -5.76 31.95 -39.13
CA LEU A 496 -5.55 31.09 -37.96
C LEU A 496 -4.35 30.14 -38.12
N ALA A 497 -4.00 29.77 -39.35
CA ALA A 497 -2.97 28.78 -39.67
C ALA A 497 -1.65 29.04 -38.91
N GLY A 498 -1.11 27.98 -38.29
CA GLY A 498 0.13 28.02 -37.53
C GLY A 498 0.01 28.60 -36.12
N LEU A 499 -1.08 29.26 -35.72
CA LEU A 499 -1.25 29.78 -34.35
C LEU A 499 -1.52 28.66 -33.34
N SER A 500 -0.95 28.79 -32.13
CA SER A 500 -1.13 27.81 -31.03
C SER A 500 -2.55 27.89 -30.44
N VAL A 501 -3.30 26.79 -30.46
CA VAL A 501 -4.72 26.76 -30.04
C VAL A 501 -4.89 27.09 -28.56
N LEU A 502 -3.94 26.71 -27.71
CA LEU A 502 -3.93 27.01 -26.27
C LEU A 502 -3.43 28.43 -25.93
N GLY A 503 -3.04 29.23 -26.92
CA GLY A 503 -2.48 30.58 -26.73
C GLY A 503 -3.05 31.60 -27.72
N GLU A 504 -2.22 32.00 -28.68
CA GLU A 504 -2.53 33.00 -29.71
C GLU A 504 -3.82 32.69 -30.48
N GLY A 505 -4.10 31.40 -30.74
CA GLY A 505 -5.29 30.94 -31.44
C GLY A 505 -6.60 31.31 -30.74
N ASN A 506 -6.67 31.17 -29.41
CA ASN A 506 -7.84 31.62 -28.64
C ASN A 506 -8.06 33.13 -28.79
N ALA A 507 -6.98 33.93 -28.67
CA ALA A 507 -7.06 35.38 -28.78
C ALA A 507 -7.49 35.83 -30.19
N LYS A 508 -6.96 35.17 -31.23
CA LYS A 508 -7.31 35.45 -32.63
C LYS A 508 -8.76 35.07 -32.94
N VAL A 509 -9.25 33.90 -32.51
CA VAL A 509 -10.66 33.52 -32.71
C VAL A 509 -11.61 34.51 -32.02
N ILE A 510 -11.32 34.95 -30.79
CA ILE A 510 -12.13 35.98 -30.11
C ILE A 510 -12.12 37.29 -30.90
N ALA A 511 -10.97 37.72 -31.41
CA ALA A 511 -10.86 38.95 -32.22
C ALA A 511 -11.66 38.86 -33.53
N GLU A 512 -11.64 37.73 -34.24
CA GLU A 512 -12.46 37.52 -35.43
C GLU A 512 -13.96 37.51 -35.10
N LEU A 513 -14.38 36.83 -34.02
CA LEU A 513 -15.77 36.84 -33.54
C LEU A 513 -16.24 38.23 -33.10
N GLN A 514 -15.33 39.09 -32.61
CA GLN A 514 -15.62 40.49 -32.31
C GLN A 514 -15.70 41.33 -33.60
N ALA A 515 -14.83 41.08 -34.58
CA ALA A 515 -14.81 41.80 -35.85
C ALA A 515 -16.03 41.51 -36.73
N CYS A 516 -16.50 40.27 -36.79
CA CYS A 516 -17.78 39.92 -37.43
C CYS A 516 -19.01 40.23 -36.54
N GLY A 517 -18.79 40.74 -35.32
CA GLY A 517 -19.85 41.13 -34.39
C GLY A 517 -20.66 39.96 -33.83
N ALA A 518 -20.15 38.73 -33.87
CA ALA A 518 -20.81 37.54 -33.32
C ALA A 518 -20.60 37.37 -31.80
N LEU A 519 -19.52 37.93 -31.24
CA LEU A 519 -19.22 37.88 -29.81
C LEU A 519 -20.28 38.63 -28.97
N LEU A 520 -20.80 37.98 -27.92
CA LEU A 520 -21.74 38.56 -26.96
C LEU A 520 -21.04 38.99 -25.65
N LEU A 521 -20.18 38.12 -25.11
CA LEU A 521 -19.39 38.35 -23.91
C LEU A 521 -18.12 37.48 -23.95
N GLU A 522 -17.02 37.99 -23.39
CA GLU A 522 -15.85 37.21 -22.99
C GLU A 522 -15.64 37.34 -21.47
N GLU A 523 -15.27 36.27 -20.79
CA GLU A 523 -14.97 36.27 -19.35
C GLU A 523 -13.88 35.25 -18.97
N PRO A 524 -13.12 35.46 -17.88
CA PRO A 524 -12.32 34.39 -17.28
C PRO A 524 -13.23 33.38 -16.57
N TYR A 525 -12.98 32.08 -16.78
CA TYR A 525 -13.74 30.99 -16.16
C TYR A 525 -12.79 30.00 -15.48
N GLU A 526 -12.85 29.94 -14.14
CA GLU A 526 -12.03 29.04 -13.32
C GLU A 526 -12.73 27.68 -13.15
N HIS A 527 -12.05 26.60 -13.53
CA HIS A 527 -12.59 25.23 -13.44
C HIS A 527 -11.47 24.17 -13.40
N LYS A 528 -11.84 22.89 -13.46
CA LYS A 528 -10.90 21.76 -13.48
C LYS A 528 -10.67 21.29 -14.91
N TYR A 529 -9.44 21.42 -15.40
CA TYR A 529 -9.07 21.14 -16.78
C TYR A 529 -8.04 20.00 -16.88
N PRO A 530 -8.11 19.09 -17.87
CA PRO A 530 -7.17 17.98 -18.01
C PRO A 530 -5.76 18.45 -18.43
N TYR A 531 -4.78 18.19 -17.57
CA TYR A 531 -3.35 18.46 -17.79
C TYR A 531 -2.58 17.15 -17.97
N ASP A 532 -1.53 17.20 -18.79
CA ASP A 532 -0.54 16.12 -18.95
C ASP A 532 0.18 15.89 -17.61
N TRP A 533 0.04 14.68 -17.06
CA TRP A 533 0.57 14.32 -15.74
C TRP A 533 2.10 14.44 -15.62
N ARG A 534 2.86 14.50 -16.71
CA ARG A 534 4.33 14.63 -16.71
C ARG A 534 4.79 16.04 -17.02
N THR A 535 4.25 16.69 -18.04
CA THR A 535 4.69 18.05 -18.44
C THR A 535 4.00 19.16 -17.66
N LYS A 536 2.90 18.85 -16.95
CA LYS A 536 2.05 19.80 -16.21
C LYS A 536 1.53 20.95 -17.09
N LYS A 537 1.16 20.64 -18.34
CA LYS A 537 0.56 21.57 -19.30
C LYS A 537 -0.84 21.10 -19.71
N PRO A 538 -1.74 22.00 -20.13
CA PRO A 538 -3.07 21.63 -20.60
C PRO A 538 -3.01 20.66 -21.79
N THR A 539 -3.96 19.72 -21.83
CA THR A 539 -4.21 18.85 -22.99
C THR A 539 -5.28 19.48 -23.91
N ILE A 540 -5.54 18.85 -25.05
CA ILE A 540 -6.70 19.15 -25.90
C ILE A 540 -7.36 17.83 -26.33
N PHE A 541 -8.64 17.86 -26.70
CA PHE A 541 -9.22 16.78 -27.50
C PHE A 541 -8.87 17.00 -28.98
N ARG A 542 -8.47 15.93 -29.68
CA ARG A 542 -8.14 15.99 -31.12
C ARG A 542 -8.47 14.67 -31.81
N ALA A 543 -9.19 14.73 -32.93
CA ALA A 543 -9.50 13.54 -33.71
C ALA A 543 -8.27 13.05 -34.48
N THR A 544 -7.76 11.90 -34.06
CA THR A 544 -6.58 11.25 -34.66
C THR A 544 -6.90 9.80 -34.98
N ASP A 545 -6.22 9.24 -35.97
CA ASP A 545 -6.25 7.80 -36.25
C ASP A 545 -5.46 7.09 -35.14
N GLN A 546 -6.13 6.26 -34.36
CA GLN A 546 -5.54 5.51 -33.24
C GLN A 546 -6.02 4.07 -33.25
N TRP A 547 -5.29 3.20 -32.54
CA TRP A 547 -5.66 1.81 -32.29
C TRP A 547 -6.42 1.71 -30.97
N PHE A 548 -7.58 1.07 -31.01
CA PHE A 548 -8.47 0.88 -29.87
C PHE A 548 -8.70 -0.60 -29.59
N ALA A 549 -8.58 -1.00 -28.33
CA ALA A 549 -9.16 -2.25 -27.84
C ALA A 549 -10.59 -1.97 -27.35
N SER A 550 -11.59 -2.61 -27.98
CA SER A 550 -12.99 -2.57 -27.57
C SER A 550 -13.26 -3.57 -26.46
N ILE A 551 -13.90 -3.11 -25.38
CA ILE A 551 -14.24 -3.95 -24.22
C ILE A 551 -15.62 -4.60 -24.40
N GLU A 552 -16.50 -3.98 -25.20
CA GLU A 552 -17.90 -4.40 -25.34
C GLU A 552 -18.10 -5.90 -25.61
N PRO A 553 -17.38 -6.55 -26.55
CA PRO A 553 -17.61 -7.97 -26.89
C PRO A 553 -17.41 -8.94 -25.71
N PHE A 554 -16.55 -8.58 -24.75
CA PHE A 554 -16.23 -9.41 -23.58
C PHE A 554 -16.55 -8.75 -22.23
N ARG A 555 -17.21 -7.58 -22.23
CA ARG A 555 -17.58 -6.81 -21.03
C ARG A 555 -18.26 -7.66 -19.96
N GLN A 556 -19.27 -8.44 -20.36
CA GLN A 556 -20.01 -9.34 -19.45
C GLN A 556 -19.16 -10.52 -18.93
N GLN A 557 -18.11 -10.92 -19.65
CA GLN A 557 -17.16 -11.93 -19.18
C GLN A 557 -16.18 -11.32 -18.18
N ALA A 558 -15.73 -10.09 -18.39
CA ALA A 558 -14.89 -9.35 -17.43
C ALA A 558 -15.64 -9.09 -16.12
N LEU A 559 -16.92 -8.67 -16.19
CA LEU A 559 -17.76 -8.47 -15.00
C LEU A 559 -18.00 -9.78 -14.21
N ARG A 560 -18.18 -10.92 -14.90
CA ARG A 560 -18.23 -12.24 -14.25
C ARG A 560 -16.89 -12.64 -13.63
N ALA A 561 -15.76 -12.30 -14.26
CA ALA A 561 -14.43 -12.55 -13.72
C ALA A 561 -14.16 -11.72 -12.44
N VAL A 562 -14.57 -10.45 -12.39
CA VAL A 562 -14.50 -9.63 -11.16
C VAL A 562 -15.22 -10.31 -9.99
N ALA A 563 -16.39 -10.89 -10.23
CA ALA A 563 -17.20 -11.57 -9.22
C ALA A 563 -16.62 -12.93 -8.74
N GLN A 564 -15.60 -13.47 -9.42
CA GLN A 564 -14.90 -14.70 -9.04
C GLN A 564 -13.59 -14.45 -8.28
N VAL A 565 -13.15 -13.19 -8.19
CA VAL A 565 -11.90 -12.78 -7.53
C VAL A 565 -12.17 -12.40 -6.08
N GLN A 566 -11.29 -12.79 -5.17
CA GLN A 566 -11.31 -12.33 -3.79
C GLN A 566 -10.68 -10.92 -3.69
N TRP A 567 -11.50 -9.90 -3.41
CA TRP A 567 -11.04 -8.52 -3.25
C TRP A 567 -10.78 -8.18 -1.78
N ILE A 568 -9.58 -7.67 -1.49
CA ILE A 568 -9.13 -7.32 -0.14
C ILE A 568 -8.67 -5.85 -0.15
N PRO A 569 -9.45 -4.88 0.37
CA PRO A 569 -10.78 -5.04 0.97
C PRO A 569 -11.90 -5.27 -0.08
N PRO A 570 -13.07 -5.81 0.33
CA PRO A 570 -14.18 -6.13 -0.59
C PRO A 570 -14.69 -4.97 -1.45
N ALA A 571 -14.52 -3.72 -0.99
CA ALA A 571 -14.88 -2.51 -1.75
C ALA A 571 -14.15 -2.40 -3.11
N GLY A 572 -13.00 -3.05 -3.28
CA GLY A 572 -12.29 -3.11 -4.56
C GLY A 572 -13.12 -3.73 -5.69
N ALA A 573 -14.00 -4.69 -5.38
CA ALA A 573 -14.89 -5.32 -6.34
C ALA A 573 -15.84 -4.31 -7.00
N ALA A 574 -16.49 -3.46 -6.19
CA ALA A 574 -17.39 -2.43 -6.68
C ALA A 574 -16.64 -1.34 -7.48
N ARG A 575 -15.44 -0.96 -7.03
CA ARG A 575 -14.55 -0.01 -7.72
C ARG A 575 -14.14 -0.52 -9.10
N MET A 576 -13.72 -1.78 -9.20
CA MET A 576 -13.35 -2.42 -10.47
C MET A 576 -14.57 -2.58 -11.40
N ARG A 577 -15.71 -3.02 -10.85
CA ARG A 577 -16.97 -3.19 -11.60
C ARG A 577 -17.39 -1.89 -12.30
N GLY A 578 -17.52 -0.79 -11.56
CA GLY A 578 -17.95 0.50 -12.12
C GLY A 578 -17.02 1.03 -13.21
N MET A 579 -15.71 0.74 -13.12
CA MET A 579 -14.72 1.12 -14.14
C MET A 579 -14.75 0.24 -15.39
N ILE A 580 -15.38 -0.94 -15.35
CA ILE A 580 -15.64 -1.81 -16.52
C ILE A 580 -17.04 -1.53 -17.10
N GLU A 581 -17.96 -0.99 -16.30
CA GLU A 581 -19.28 -0.54 -16.76
C GLU A 581 -19.22 0.81 -17.49
N SER A 582 -18.41 1.77 -17.03
CA SER A 582 -18.25 3.06 -17.73
C SER A 582 -17.34 3.01 -18.96
N ARG A 583 -16.36 2.09 -19.01
CA ARG A 583 -15.34 2.04 -20.06
C ARG A 583 -15.78 1.17 -21.23
N SER A 584 -16.07 1.79 -22.38
CA SER A 584 -16.32 1.09 -23.65
C SER A 584 -15.04 0.61 -24.34
N GLU A 585 -13.98 1.43 -24.30
CA GLU A 585 -12.79 1.27 -25.14
C GLU A 585 -11.49 1.66 -24.43
N TRP A 586 -10.36 1.35 -25.08
CA TRP A 586 -9.02 1.70 -24.64
C TRP A 586 -8.16 2.08 -25.84
N CYS A 587 -7.70 3.33 -25.92
CA CYS A 587 -6.67 3.76 -26.88
C CYS A 587 -5.33 3.11 -26.50
N ILE A 588 -4.90 2.12 -27.27
CA ILE A 588 -3.68 1.33 -27.02
C ILE A 588 -2.46 1.80 -27.80
N SER A 589 -2.59 2.76 -28.73
CA SER A 589 -1.46 3.35 -29.47
C SER A 589 -0.88 4.59 -28.77
N ARG A 590 0.42 4.81 -28.98
CA ARG A 590 1.16 6.03 -28.60
C ARG A 590 2.17 6.37 -29.70
N GLN A 591 2.30 7.66 -30.01
CA GLN A 591 3.15 8.15 -31.12
C GLN A 591 4.61 8.33 -30.66
N ARG A 592 5.24 7.25 -30.16
CA ARG A 592 6.57 7.25 -29.52
C ARG A 592 7.50 6.20 -30.14
N ALA A 593 8.80 6.31 -29.88
CA ALA A 593 9.80 5.32 -30.29
C ALA A 593 10.09 4.27 -29.20
N TRP A 594 9.89 4.61 -27.93
CA TRP A 594 10.26 3.77 -26.78
C TRP A 594 9.06 3.01 -26.19
N GLY A 595 8.93 1.75 -26.61
CA GLY A 595 7.86 0.81 -26.28
C GLY A 595 7.81 -0.31 -27.31
N VAL A 596 6.93 -1.30 -27.10
CA VAL A 596 6.68 -2.37 -28.08
C VAL A 596 5.88 -1.81 -29.26
N PRO A 597 6.35 -1.88 -30.53
CA PRO A 597 5.60 -1.41 -31.70
C PRO A 597 4.31 -2.19 -31.94
N ILE A 598 3.30 -1.51 -32.49
CA ILE A 598 2.10 -2.17 -33.00
C ILE A 598 2.45 -2.83 -34.34
N PRO A 599 2.34 -4.18 -34.47
CA PRO A 599 2.90 -4.96 -35.57
C PRO A 599 2.01 -4.92 -36.83
N VAL A 600 1.85 -3.74 -37.41
CA VAL A 600 0.97 -3.49 -38.56
C VAL A 600 1.70 -2.69 -39.63
N PHE A 601 1.50 -3.08 -40.88
CA PHE A 601 1.97 -2.34 -42.05
C PHE A 601 0.85 -1.50 -42.64
N PHE A 602 1.18 -0.54 -43.49
CA PHE A 602 0.21 0.22 -44.26
C PHE A 602 0.61 0.22 -45.73
N ASP A 603 -0.37 0.00 -46.60
CA ASP A 603 -0.19 0.16 -48.04
C ASP A 603 -0.01 1.63 -48.41
N GLU A 604 0.99 1.96 -49.22
CA GLU A 604 1.35 3.37 -49.49
C GLU A 604 0.38 4.09 -50.43
N ALA A 605 -0.39 3.36 -51.25
CA ALA A 605 -1.35 3.94 -52.18
C ALA A 605 -2.73 4.18 -51.53
N THR A 606 -3.13 3.30 -50.60
CA THR A 606 -4.46 3.33 -49.97
C THR A 606 -4.45 3.82 -48.52
N GLY A 607 -3.33 3.67 -47.80
CA GLY A 607 -3.24 3.96 -46.36
C GLY A 607 -3.93 2.93 -45.46
N GLU A 608 -4.46 1.84 -46.03
CA GLU A 608 -5.15 0.77 -45.29
C GLU A 608 -4.16 -0.10 -44.48
N PRO A 609 -4.57 -0.60 -43.31
CA PRO A 609 -3.73 -1.48 -42.49
C PRO A 609 -3.61 -2.88 -43.09
N VAL A 610 -2.39 -3.35 -43.25
CA VAL A 610 -2.04 -4.70 -43.71
C VAL A 610 -1.44 -5.48 -42.53
N VAL A 611 -2.19 -6.48 -42.06
CA VAL A 611 -1.81 -7.39 -40.97
C VAL A 611 -2.70 -8.64 -41.03
N ASP A 612 -2.10 -9.80 -40.85
CA ASP A 612 -2.76 -11.12 -40.81
C ASP A 612 -2.11 -12.01 -39.74
N ALA A 613 -2.59 -13.26 -39.60
CA ALA A 613 -2.08 -14.19 -38.58
C ALA A 613 -0.62 -14.62 -38.81
N ASP A 614 -0.21 -14.80 -40.08
CA ASP A 614 1.14 -15.25 -40.43
C ASP A 614 2.15 -14.13 -40.20
N ILE A 615 1.79 -12.89 -40.56
CA ILE A 615 2.53 -11.66 -40.23
C ILE A 615 2.71 -11.53 -38.72
N LEU A 616 1.63 -11.68 -37.93
CA LEU A 616 1.70 -11.59 -36.47
C LEU A 616 2.64 -12.66 -35.88
N GLN A 617 2.56 -13.90 -36.35
CA GLN A 617 3.42 -15.01 -35.89
C GLN A 617 4.90 -14.82 -36.30
N HIS A 618 5.15 -14.28 -37.50
CA HIS A 618 6.51 -13.97 -37.96
C HIS A 618 7.12 -12.81 -37.15
N VAL A 619 6.39 -11.71 -36.94
CA VAL A 619 6.86 -10.58 -36.12
C VAL A 619 7.07 -10.99 -34.66
N GLN A 620 6.20 -11.84 -34.10
CA GLN A 620 6.41 -12.46 -32.79
C GLN A 620 7.75 -13.22 -32.74
N SER A 621 8.05 -14.00 -33.78
CA SER A 621 9.28 -14.81 -33.89
C SER A 621 10.53 -13.94 -34.04
N VAL A 622 10.45 -12.84 -34.81
CA VAL A 622 11.50 -11.83 -34.93
C VAL A 622 11.77 -11.14 -33.58
N PHE A 623 10.72 -10.72 -32.87
CA PHE A 623 10.88 -10.07 -31.56
C PHE A 623 11.46 -11.03 -30.53
N ALA A 624 11.09 -12.32 -30.55
CA ALA A 624 11.67 -13.34 -29.67
C ALA A 624 13.19 -13.55 -29.87
N GLN A 625 13.72 -13.28 -31.08
CA GLN A 625 15.13 -13.48 -31.43
C GLN A 625 15.97 -12.19 -31.36
N HIS A 626 15.37 -11.03 -31.59
CA HIS A 626 16.09 -9.76 -31.82
C HIS A 626 15.54 -8.57 -31.00
N GLY A 627 14.47 -8.78 -30.22
CA GLY A 627 13.74 -7.71 -29.53
C GLY A 627 12.98 -6.78 -30.48
N SER A 628 12.10 -5.95 -29.93
CA SER A 628 11.24 -5.05 -30.72
C SER A 628 12.00 -3.92 -31.41
N SER A 629 13.28 -3.71 -31.07
CA SER A 629 14.19 -2.83 -31.81
C SER A 629 14.42 -3.30 -33.26
N ALA A 630 14.22 -4.60 -33.55
CA ALA A 630 14.24 -5.14 -34.91
C ALA A 630 13.21 -4.48 -35.85
N TRP A 631 12.06 -4.05 -35.31
CA TRP A 631 11.03 -3.32 -36.06
C TRP A 631 11.54 -1.99 -36.66
N TRP A 632 12.61 -1.43 -36.11
CA TRP A 632 13.19 -0.14 -36.52
C TRP A 632 14.47 -0.30 -37.35
N THR A 633 15.08 -1.50 -37.41
CA THR A 633 16.36 -1.75 -38.08
C THR A 633 16.26 -2.66 -39.32
N LEU A 634 15.34 -3.63 -39.34
CA LEU A 634 15.15 -4.56 -40.46
C LEU A 634 14.43 -3.90 -41.66
N SER A 635 14.50 -4.50 -42.86
CA SER A 635 13.67 -4.06 -43.98
C SER A 635 12.20 -4.45 -43.80
N VAL A 636 11.30 -3.93 -44.66
CA VAL A 636 9.89 -4.32 -44.61
C VAL A 636 9.70 -5.77 -45.04
N ASP A 637 10.43 -6.23 -46.07
CA ASP A 637 10.37 -7.63 -46.51
C ASP A 637 10.89 -8.61 -45.46
N ASP A 638 11.90 -8.23 -44.65
CA ASP A 638 12.40 -9.07 -43.55
C ASP A 638 11.41 -9.19 -42.38
N LEU A 639 10.59 -8.16 -42.17
CA LEU A 639 9.52 -8.13 -41.17
C LEU A 639 8.22 -8.81 -41.68
N LEU A 640 8.20 -9.30 -42.92
CA LEU A 640 7.12 -10.09 -43.51
C LEU A 640 7.49 -11.58 -43.64
N PRO A 641 6.54 -12.51 -43.48
CA PRO A 641 6.78 -13.94 -43.72
C PRO A 641 7.38 -14.19 -45.11
N PRO A 642 8.35 -15.11 -45.27
CA PRO A 642 9.01 -15.37 -46.56
C PRO A 642 8.06 -15.78 -47.70
N HIS A 643 6.89 -16.32 -47.37
CA HIS A 643 5.83 -16.75 -48.30
C HIS A 643 4.67 -15.75 -48.41
N SER A 644 4.74 -14.59 -47.74
CA SER A 644 3.63 -13.64 -47.70
C SER A 644 3.37 -13.01 -49.08
N PRO A 645 2.10 -12.93 -49.54
CA PRO A 645 1.74 -12.23 -50.79
C PRO A 645 1.93 -10.71 -50.68
N HIS A 646 2.37 -10.20 -49.54
CA HIS A 646 2.64 -8.80 -49.28
C HIS A 646 4.11 -8.39 -49.53
N ARG A 647 5.04 -9.35 -49.68
CA ARG A 647 6.45 -9.04 -50.01
C ARG A 647 6.58 -8.34 -51.37
N GLY A 648 7.51 -7.40 -51.48
CA GLY A 648 7.75 -6.59 -52.68
C GLY A 648 6.66 -5.58 -53.04
N ARG A 649 5.61 -5.41 -52.22
CA ARG A 649 4.65 -4.30 -52.35
C ARG A 649 5.21 -3.01 -51.74
N ALA A 650 4.72 -1.86 -52.21
CA ALA A 650 4.95 -0.57 -51.59
C ALA A 650 4.19 -0.47 -50.25
N LEU A 651 4.84 -0.94 -49.18
CA LEU A 651 4.29 -0.97 -47.82
C LEU A 651 5.23 -0.21 -46.86
N ARG A 652 4.65 0.66 -46.03
CA ARG A 652 5.34 1.32 -44.93
C ARG A 652 5.00 0.65 -43.60
N ARG A 653 5.97 0.53 -42.69
CA ARG A 653 5.73 0.00 -41.33
C ARG A 653 4.96 1.00 -40.47
N GLY A 654 4.19 0.51 -39.50
CA GLY A 654 3.61 1.34 -38.45
C GLY A 654 4.67 1.95 -37.52
N THR A 655 4.40 3.15 -37.04
CA THR A 655 5.31 3.92 -36.15
C THR A 655 4.76 4.11 -34.74
N ASP A 656 3.57 3.59 -34.45
CA ASP A 656 2.97 3.62 -33.11
C ASP A 656 3.54 2.51 -32.22
N THR A 657 3.80 2.82 -30.96
CA THR A 657 4.03 1.82 -29.91
C THR A 657 2.76 1.58 -29.10
N MET A 658 2.74 0.48 -28.35
CA MET A 658 1.67 0.17 -27.41
C MET A 658 1.72 1.09 -26.19
N ASP A 659 0.57 1.19 -25.52
CA ASP A 659 0.39 1.77 -24.19
C ASP A 659 1.13 0.91 -23.15
N VAL A 660 1.89 1.51 -22.22
CA VAL A 660 2.56 0.79 -21.13
C VAL A 660 1.60 0.10 -20.16
N TRP A 661 0.32 0.48 -20.15
CA TRP A 661 -0.71 -0.29 -19.47
C TRP A 661 -1.02 -1.63 -20.17
N PHE A 662 -0.70 -1.78 -21.46
CA PHE A 662 -0.73 -3.03 -22.21
C PHE A 662 0.55 -3.84 -21.97
N ASP A 663 1.71 -3.19 -21.95
CA ASP A 663 2.98 -3.81 -21.57
C ASP A 663 2.87 -4.45 -20.19
N SER A 664 2.65 -3.65 -19.13
CA SER A 664 2.41 -4.16 -17.78
C SER A 664 1.18 -5.07 -17.69
N GLY A 665 0.11 -4.75 -18.43
CA GLY A 665 -1.12 -5.54 -18.50
C GLY A 665 -1.00 -6.90 -19.16
N THR A 666 0.14 -7.23 -19.77
CA THR A 666 0.44 -8.57 -20.31
C THR A 666 1.45 -9.34 -19.46
N SER A 667 1.88 -8.81 -18.30
CA SER A 667 2.92 -9.46 -17.48
C SER A 667 2.53 -10.84 -16.92
N TRP A 668 1.24 -11.15 -16.82
CA TRP A 668 0.76 -12.49 -16.49
C TRP A 668 1.12 -13.52 -17.58
N ALA A 669 1.30 -13.12 -18.84
CA ALA A 669 1.69 -14.02 -19.92
C ALA A 669 3.15 -14.49 -19.76
N ALA A 670 4.03 -13.60 -19.30
CA ALA A 670 5.40 -13.94 -18.91
C ALA A 670 5.41 -14.80 -17.63
N ALA A 671 4.83 -14.31 -16.53
CA ALA A 671 4.88 -14.99 -15.23
C ALA A 671 4.27 -16.40 -15.22
N LEU A 672 3.26 -16.65 -16.07
CA LEU A 672 2.62 -17.97 -16.16
C LEU A 672 3.32 -18.92 -17.15
N ARG A 673 4.23 -18.45 -18.01
CA ARG A 673 5.12 -19.34 -18.80
C ARG A 673 6.10 -20.06 -17.88
N ASP A 674 6.79 -19.33 -17.02
CA ASP A 674 7.79 -19.90 -16.11
C ASP A 674 7.15 -20.82 -15.05
N ALA A 675 5.94 -20.47 -14.56
CA ALA A 675 5.18 -21.33 -13.66
C ALA A 675 4.71 -22.64 -14.34
N SER A 676 4.13 -22.56 -15.55
CA SER A 676 3.61 -23.73 -16.28
C SER A 676 4.69 -24.69 -16.80
N ALA A 677 5.94 -24.23 -16.95
CA ALA A 677 7.07 -25.10 -17.23
C ALA A 677 7.40 -26.09 -16.08
N SER A 678 6.77 -25.96 -14.91
CA SER A 678 7.06 -26.80 -13.72
C SER A 678 6.01 -27.88 -13.39
N GLU A 679 4.77 -27.75 -13.86
CA GLU A 679 3.65 -28.64 -13.48
C GLU A 679 2.72 -28.87 -14.71
N GLY A 680 2.49 -30.14 -15.06
CA GLY A 680 1.86 -30.55 -16.33
C GLY A 680 0.32 -30.54 -16.37
N GLU A 681 -0.33 -29.64 -15.63
CA GLU A 681 -1.80 -29.54 -15.57
C GLU A 681 -2.32 -28.14 -16.00
N ALA A 682 -3.64 -27.93 -15.86
CA ALA A 682 -4.35 -26.78 -16.43
C ALA A 682 -3.74 -25.42 -16.04
N ALA A 683 -3.60 -24.55 -17.05
CA ALA A 683 -2.84 -23.29 -17.00
C ALA A 683 -2.95 -22.56 -15.63
N PRO A 684 -1.82 -22.40 -14.90
CA PRO A 684 -1.85 -21.87 -13.54
C PRO A 684 -2.43 -20.46 -13.49
N LYS A 685 -3.07 -20.14 -12.37
CA LYS A 685 -3.49 -18.78 -12.02
C LYS A 685 -2.60 -18.26 -10.90
N VAL A 686 -2.34 -16.96 -10.91
CA VAL A 686 -1.66 -16.28 -9.82
C VAL A 686 -2.56 -16.33 -8.59
N ASP A 687 -2.03 -16.65 -7.41
CA ASP A 687 -2.80 -16.65 -6.17
C ASP A 687 -3.12 -15.23 -5.74
N LEU A 688 -2.12 -14.34 -5.75
CA LEU A 688 -2.25 -12.98 -5.26
C LEU A 688 -1.59 -11.94 -6.18
N TYR A 689 -2.36 -10.91 -6.52
CA TYR A 689 -1.86 -9.59 -6.92
C TYR A 689 -1.89 -8.65 -5.70
N LEU A 690 -0.87 -7.80 -5.51
CA LEU A 690 -0.79 -6.87 -4.39
C LEU A 690 -0.22 -5.51 -4.81
N GLU A 691 -1.02 -4.45 -4.86
CA GLU A 691 -0.56 -3.10 -5.22
C GLU A 691 -1.30 -1.95 -4.50
N GLY A 692 -0.88 -0.70 -4.79
CA GLY A 692 -1.53 0.53 -4.36
C GLY A 692 -2.91 0.75 -5.00
N SER A 693 -3.77 1.52 -4.32
CA SER A 693 -5.17 1.68 -4.71
C SER A 693 -5.40 2.29 -6.10
N ASP A 694 -4.43 3.04 -6.62
CA ASP A 694 -4.38 3.55 -8.00
C ASP A 694 -4.48 2.45 -9.05
N GLN A 695 -3.92 1.26 -8.79
CA GLN A 695 -3.82 0.18 -9.79
C GLN A 695 -5.18 -0.42 -10.20
N HIS A 696 -6.27 -0.08 -9.52
CA HIS A 696 -7.64 -0.29 -10.00
C HIS A 696 -7.93 0.38 -11.36
N ARG A 697 -7.26 1.50 -11.69
CA ARG A 697 -7.33 2.16 -13.01
C ARG A 697 -6.17 1.79 -13.93
N GLY A 698 -5.18 1.08 -13.41
CA GLY A 698 -3.96 0.67 -14.09
C GLY A 698 -3.87 -0.86 -14.16
N TRP A 699 -2.80 -1.41 -13.57
CA TRP A 699 -2.36 -2.79 -13.77
C TRP A 699 -3.40 -3.87 -13.42
N PHE A 700 -4.24 -3.65 -12.40
CA PHE A 700 -5.30 -4.61 -12.05
C PHE A 700 -6.36 -4.71 -13.16
N GLN A 701 -6.74 -3.57 -13.75
CA GLN A 701 -7.73 -3.53 -14.82
C GLN A 701 -7.13 -4.02 -16.14
N SER A 702 -5.93 -3.57 -16.52
CA SER A 702 -5.33 -4.00 -17.79
C SER A 702 -5.01 -5.50 -17.81
N SER A 703 -4.45 -6.05 -16.72
CA SER A 703 -4.25 -7.50 -16.56
C SER A 703 -5.55 -8.30 -16.66
N LEU A 704 -6.64 -7.78 -16.09
CA LEU A 704 -7.95 -8.43 -16.16
C LEU A 704 -8.51 -8.43 -17.59
N LEU A 705 -8.47 -7.27 -18.28
CA LEU A 705 -9.03 -7.11 -19.61
C LEU A 705 -8.26 -7.96 -20.64
N THR A 706 -6.93 -7.94 -20.64
CA THR A 706 -6.11 -8.76 -21.56
C THR A 706 -6.29 -10.27 -21.31
N SER A 707 -6.32 -10.71 -20.06
CA SER A 707 -6.48 -12.13 -19.72
C SER A 707 -7.90 -12.64 -19.99
N VAL A 708 -8.93 -11.82 -19.80
CA VAL A 708 -10.30 -12.17 -20.18
C VAL A 708 -10.47 -12.18 -21.70
N ALA A 709 -9.88 -11.23 -22.44
CA ALA A 709 -9.95 -11.19 -23.89
C ALA A 709 -9.23 -12.39 -24.57
N THR A 710 -8.13 -12.87 -23.98
CA THR A 710 -7.37 -14.03 -24.47
C THR A 710 -7.92 -15.36 -23.95
N ARG A 711 -7.87 -15.56 -22.62
CA ARG A 711 -8.14 -16.82 -21.90
C ARG A 711 -9.54 -16.90 -21.28
N GLY A 712 -10.30 -15.82 -21.25
CA GLY A 712 -11.68 -15.81 -20.76
C GLY A 712 -11.86 -15.79 -19.23
N THR A 713 -10.79 -15.65 -18.44
CA THR A 713 -10.86 -15.57 -16.96
C THR A 713 -9.85 -14.55 -16.40
N ALA A 714 -10.02 -14.14 -15.14
CA ALA A 714 -9.00 -13.34 -14.45
C ALA A 714 -7.66 -14.09 -14.31
N PRO A 715 -6.51 -13.40 -14.39
CA PRO A 715 -5.20 -14.03 -14.23
C PRO A 715 -4.86 -14.31 -12.75
N TYR A 716 -5.57 -13.68 -11.83
CA TYR A 716 -5.41 -13.76 -10.38
C TYR A 716 -6.62 -14.41 -9.68
N ARG A 717 -6.38 -15.07 -8.54
CA ARG A 717 -7.41 -15.58 -7.62
C ARG A 717 -7.84 -14.49 -6.61
N ALA A 718 -6.89 -13.76 -6.04
CA ALA A 718 -7.12 -12.67 -5.11
C ALA A 718 -6.38 -11.39 -5.50
N VAL A 719 -6.93 -10.23 -5.08
CA VAL A 719 -6.32 -8.90 -5.21
C VAL A 719 -6.32 -8.23 -3.84
N LEU A 720 -5.13 -7.94 -3.33
CA LEU A 720 -4.92 -7.15 -2.11
C LEU A 720 -4.50 -5.73 -2.47
N THR A 721 -5.15 -4.76 -1.85
CA THR A 721 -4.92 -3.34 -2.10
C THR A 721 -4.41 -2.64 -0.85
N HIS A 722 -3.41 -1.77 -1.01
CA HIS A 722 -3.01 -0.82 0.04
C HIS A 722 -3.28 0.65 -0.35
N GLY A 723 -3.41 1.51 0.65
CA GLY A 723 -3.45 2.97 0.48
C GLY A 723 -2.09 3.57 0.13
N PHE A 724 -2.06 4.90 0.05
CA PHE A 724 -0.85 5.68 -0.14
C PHE A 724 -0.11 5.92 1.19
N VAL A 725 1.19 6.21 1.10
CA VAL A 725 1.95 6.73 2.24
C VAL A 725 1.89 8.26 2.20
N LEU A 726 1.52 8.86 3.33
CA LEU A 726 1.48 10.30 3.57
C LEU A 726 2.50 10.67 4.65
N ASP A 727 2.83 11.96 4.79
CA ASP A 727 3.69 12.40 5.90
C ASP A 727 2.98 12.33 7.27
N GLU A 728 3.71 12.57 8.36
CA GLU A 728 3.16 12.56 9.73
C GLU A 728 2.14 13.69 10.03
N LYS A 729 1.69 14.45 9.01
CA LYS A 729 0.57 15.41 9.06
C LYS A 729 -0.59 15.02 8.13
N GLY A 730 -0.50 13.91 7.41
CA GLY A 730 -1.50 13.50 6.41
C GLY A 730 -1.38 14.22 5.07
N MET A 731 -0.26 14.89 4.78
CA MET A 731 -0.05 15.57 3.50
C MET A 731 0.65 14.64 2.49
N LYS A 732 0.28 14.78 1.21
CA LYS A 732 0.95 14.07 0.10
C LYS A 732 2.42 14.49 0.04
N MET A 733 3.33 13.52 -0.02
CA MET A 733 4.77 13.78 -0.07
C MET A 733 5.20 14.35 -1.43
N SER A 734 6.05 15.39 -1.42
CA SER A 734 6.65 15.95 -2.64
C SER A 734 8.00 16.62 -2.38
N LYS A 735 8.90 16.57 -3.37
CA LYS A 735 10.25 17.17 -3.26
C LYS A 735 10.23 18.69 -3.09
N SER A 736 9.18 19.38 -3.56
CA SER A 736 8.99 20.83 -3.40
C SER A 736 8.51 21.24 -2.01
N VAL A 737 7.72 20.40 -1.33
CA VAL A 737 7.32 20.62 0.08
C VAL A 737 8.41 20.16 1.06
N GLY A 738 9.31 19.27 0.63
CA GLY A 738 10.44 18.79 1.44
C GLY A 738 10.06 17.76 2.50
N ASN A 739 8.83 17.23 2.46
CA ASN A 739 8.28 16.25 3.40
C ASN A 739 8.53 14.78 2.99
N VAL A 740 9.35 14.53 1.96
CA VAL A 740 9.66 13.18 1.47
C VAL A 740 10.49 12.40 2.48
N VAL A 741 10.07 11.17 2.77
CA VAL A 741 10.85 10.21 3.56
C VAL A 741 11.47 9.15 2.65
N ASP A 742 12.80 9.03 2.69
CA ASP A 742 13.59 8.06 1.94
C ASP A 742 13.77 6.76 2.76
N PRO A 743 13.41 5.57 2.22
CA PRO A 743 13.66 4.29 2.89
C PRO A 743 15.13 4.05 3.26
N MET A 744 16.07 4.47 2.42
CA MET A 744 17.50 4.26 2.68
C MET A 744 17.98 5.12 3.86
N GLU A 745 17.51 6.36 4.00
CA GLU A 745 17.80 7.19 5.18
C GLU A 745 17.26 6.59 6.49
N ILE A 746 16.16 5.83 6.45
CA ILE A 746 15.67 5.09 7.62
C ILE A 746 16.64 3.94 7.96
N ILE A 747 17.10 3.22 6.95
CA ILE A 747 17.89 2.00 7.10
C ILE A 747 19.34 2.30 7.50
N VAL A 748 20.07 3.10 6.71
CA VAL A 748 21.49 3.40 6.92
C VAL A 748 21.75 4.73 7.65
N GLY A 749 20.69 5.50 7.94
CA GLY A 749 20.79 6.83 8.52
C GLY A 749 20.97 7.92 7.46
N GLY A 750 20.68 9.17 7.84
CA GLY A 750 21.00 10.34 7.03
C GLY A 750 22.34 10.98 7.42
N ALA A 751 22.78 11.98 6.64
CA ALA A 751 24.06 12.68 6.85
C ALA A 751 24.22 13.30 8.26
N ASP A 752 23.10 13.64 8.92
CA ASP A 752 23.07 13.94 10.36
C ASP A 752 22.43 12.78 11.12
N ALA A 753 23.25 11.82 11.57
CA ALA A 753 22.83 10.64 12.31
C ALA A 753 22.18 10.94 13.68
N LYS A 754 22.21 12.19 14.18
CA LYS A 754 21.44 12.59 15.38
C LYS A 754 20.00 12.96 15.05
N LYS A 755 19.74 13.45 13.83
CA LYS A 755 18.39 13.79 13.33
C LYS A 755 17.74 12.63 12.58
N LYS A 756 18.52 11.88 11.79
CA LYS A 756 18.11 10.70 11.02
C LYS A 756 19.02 9.51 11.41
N PRO A 757 18.82 8.91 12.59
CA PRO A 757 19.64 7.78 13.02
C PRO A 757 19.35 6.53 12.15
N PRO A 758 20.33 5.62 11.99
CA PRO A 758 20.11 4.34 11.33
C PRO A 758 19.21 3.44 12.19
N TYR A 759 17.97 3.22 11.74
CA TYR A 759 17.03 2.33 12.40
C TYR A 759 17.14 0.87 11.90
N GLY A 760 17.63 0.66 10.67
CA GLY A 760 17.67 -0.65 10.02
C GLY A 760 16.40 -0.99 9.22
N ALA A 761 16.51 -2.01 8.37
CA ALA A 761 15.40 -2.55 7.59
C ALA A 761 14.34 -3.18 8.48
N ASP A 762 14.71 -3.87 9.56
CA ASP A 762 13.73 -4.49 10.45
C ASP A 762 12.80 -3.48 11.13
N VAL A 763 13.26 -2.26 11.46
CA VAL A 763 12.39 -1.20 12.00
C VAL A 763 11.47 -0.61 10.94
N LEU A 764 11.94 -0.45 9.70
CA LEU A 764 11.11 -0.06 8.56
C LEU A 764 10.00 -1.11 8.30
N ARG A 765 10.34 -2.39 8.36
CA ARG A 765 9.39 -3.50 8.20
C ARG A 765 8.42 -3.61 9.37
N LEU A 766 8.87 -3.32 10.61
CA LEU A 766 7.98 -3.23 11.77
C LEU A 766 6.95 -2.12 11.58
N TRP A 767 7.34 -0.95 11.05
CA TRP A 767 6.38 0.11 10.70
C TRP A 767 5.35 -0.38 9.68
N VAL A 768 5.78 -1.03 8.58
CA VAL A 768 4.87 -1.63 7.58
C VAL A 768 3.89 -2.61 8.22
N SER A 769 4.35 -3.46 9.15
CA SER A 769 3.46 -4.39 9.85
C SER A 769 2.54 -3.72 10.87
N SER A 770 2.85 -2.51 11.35
CA SER A 770 2.12 -1.85 12.44
C SER A 770 0.90 -1.04 11.98
N VAL A 771 0.81 -0.72 10.69
CA VAL A 771 -0.24 0.14 10.10
C VAL A 771 -1.35 -0.70 9.47
N ASP A 772 -2.59 -0.23 9.58
CA ASP A 772 -3.67 -0.73 8.71
C ASP A 772 -3.46 -0.13 7.31
N TYR A 773 -2.84 -0.91 6.43
CA TYR A 773 -2.52 -0.52 5.08
C TYR A 773 -3.74 -0.41 4.16
N SER A 774 -4.95 -0.81 4.59
CA SER A 774 -6.17 -0.75 3.75
C SER A 774 -6.64 0.69 3.48
N SER A 775 -6.26 1.61 4.37
CA SER A 775 -6.35 3.07 4.20
C SER A 775 -4.99 3.69 3.88
N ASP A 776 -4.97 5.01 3.62
CA ASP A 776 -3.70 5.75 3.56
C ASP A 776 -2.99 5.74 4.93
N VAL A 777 -1.65 5.59 4.92
CA VAL A 777 -0.83 5.38 6.12
C VAL A 777 0.19 6.51 6.33
N LEU A 778 0.48 6.84 7.58
CA LEU A 778 1.36 7.95 7.94
C LEU A 778 2.79 7.47 8.25
N ILE A 779 3.79 8.26 7.85
CA ILE A 779 5.18 8.06 8.26
C ILE A 779 5.89 9.38 8.60
N GLY A 780 6.77 9.34 9.59
CA GLY A 780 7.67 10.44 9.92
C GLY A 780 8.58 10.15 11.11
N PRO A 781 9.54 11.04 11.43
CA PRO A 781 10.51 10.82 12.50
C PRO A 781 9.91 10.56 13.88
N THR A 782 8.67 10.99 14.15
CA THR A 782 8.02 10.70 15.45
C THR A 782 7.51 9.27 15.52
N ILE A 783 6.85 8.81 14.45
CA ILE A 783 6.37 7.42 14.31
C ILE A 783 7.57 6.46 14.31
N LEU A 784 8.63 6.75 13.55
CA LEU A 784 9.82 5.90 13.47
C LEU A 784 10.53 5.72 14.83
N ARG A 785 10.60 6.78 15.66
CA ARG A 785 11.14 6.68 17.04
C ARG A 785 10.30 5.74 17.91
N GLN A 786 8.98 5.84 17.85
CA GLN A 786 8.07 4.98 18.61
C GLN A 786 8.20 3.51 18.19
N VAL A 787 8.23 3.23 16.88
CA VAL A 787 8.43 1.88 16.33
C VAL A 787 9.81 1.33 16.73
N ALA A 788 10.87 2.14 16.70
CA ALA A 788 12.21 1.73 17.14
C ALA A 788 12.28 1.40 18.65
N ASP A 789 11.55 2.13 19.51
CA ASP A 789 11.47 1.81 20.93
C ASP A 789 10.65 0.54 21.22
N ILE A 790 9.63 0.25 20.42
CA ILE A 790 8.88 -1.01 20.48
C ILE A 790 9.76 -2.18 20.02
N TYR A 791 10.47 -2.03 18.90
CA TYR A 791 11.47 -2.98 18.42
C TYR A 791 12.53 -3.29 19.49
N ARG A 792 13.06 -2.25 20.15
CA ARG A 792 14.05 -2.38 21.24
C ARG A 792 13.51 -3.14 22.44
N LYS A 793 12.24 -2.94 22.83
CA LYS A 793 11.59 -3.72 23.89
C LYS A 793 11.46 -5.19 23.49
N LEU A 794 10.97 -5.46 22.29
CA LEU A 794 10.80 -6.81 21.75
C LEU A 794 12.14 -7.57 21.69
N ARG A 795 13.20 -6.96 21.13
CA ARG A 795 14.54 -7.56 21.06
C ARG A 795 15.11 -7.84 22.46
N ASN A 796 14.89 -6.95 23.44
CA ASN A 796 15.31 -7.20 24.83
C ASN A 796 14.57 -8.39 25.47
N THR A 797 13.26 -8.55 25.23
CA THR A 797 12.48 -9.70 25.73
C THR A 797 13.00 -11.02 25.14
N LEU A 798 13.23 -11.06 23.83
CA LEU A 798 13.80 -12.22 23.14
C LEU A 798 15.23 -12.53 23.63
N ARG A 799 16.05 -11.50 23.81
CA ARG A 799 17.41 -11.63 24.39
C ARG A 799 17.38 -12.18 25.81
N TYR A 800 16.42 -11.78 26.63
CA TYR A 800 16.30 -12.29 27.99
C TYR A 800 16.02 -13.80 27.98
N MET A 801 15.06 -14.26 27.17
CA MET A 801 14.75 -15.69 27.06
C MET A 801 15.94 -16.47 26.50
N ALA A 802 16.50 -16.08 25.36
CA ALA A 802 17.68 -16.73 24.77
C ALA A 802 18.89 -16.73 25.72
N GLY A 803 19.06 -15.66 26.50
CA GLY A 803 20.10 -15.53 27.52
C GLY A 803 19.96 -16.48 28.70
N ASN A 804 18.79 -17.03 28.98
CA ASN A 804 18.58 -18.02 30.05
C ASN A 804 18.66 -19.47 29.55
N LEU A 805 19.07 -19.71 28.29
CA LEU A 805 19.10 -21.04 27.66
C LEU A 805 20.51 -21.55 27.34
N TYR A 806 21.57 -20.88 27.80
CA TYR A 806 22.97 -21.23 27.49
C TYR A 806 23.44 -22.59 28.03
N ASP A 807 22.70 -23.17 28.97
CA ASP A 807 22.97 -24.47 29.60
C ASP A 807 21.72 -25.37 29.58
N PHE A 808 20.76 -25.10 28.68
CA PHE A 808 19.50 -25.83 28.58
C PHE A 808 19.63 -27.08 27.71
N GLU A 809 19.16 -28.21 28.24
CA GLU A 809 19.13 -29.51 27.56
C GLU A 809 17.66 -29.90 27.33
N ALA A 810 17.33 -30.36 26.12
CA ALA A 810 15.97 -30.74 25.76
C ALA A 810 15.51 -32.02 26.50
N GLY A 811 14.22 -32.08 26.85
CA GLY A 811 13.61 -33.25 27.50
C GLY A 811 13.70 -33.30 29.02
N ALA A 812 14.28 -32.29 29.68
CA ALA A 812 14.56 -32.31 31.12
C ALA A 812 13.35 -32.34 32.08
N VAL A 813 12.13 -32.03 31.62
CA VAL A 813 10.88 -32.03 32.44
C VAL A 813 9.69 -32.40 31.55
N ALA A 814 8.76 -33.25 32.02
CA ALA A 814 7.53 -33.58 31.31
C ALA A 814 6.38 -32.60 31.62
N TYR A 815 5.40 -32.46 30.71
CA TYR A 815 4.32 -31.47 30.85
C TYR A 815 3.48 -31.65 32.13
N ALA A 816 3.30 -32.89 32.60
CA ALA A 816 2.56 -33.18 33.83
C ALA A 816 3.23 -32.58 35.08
N ASP A 817 4.57 -32.58 35.11
CA ASP A 817 5.40 -32.16 36.25
C ASP A 817 5.64 -30.64 36.27
N LEU A 818 5.11 -29.89 35.29
CA LEU A 818 5.25 -28.44 35.22
C LEU A 818 4.40 -27.73 36.29
N PRO A 819 4.95 -26.71 36.97
CA PRO A 819 4.19 -25.80 37.83
C PRO A 819 2.98 -25.17 37.12
N SER A 820 1.97 -24.77 37.89
CA SER A 820 0.73 -24.18 37.38
C SER A 820 1.01 -22.93 36.53
N LEU A 821 1.95 -22.08 36.96
CA LEU A 821 2.41 -20.89 36.22
C LEU A 821 3.00 -21.23 34.84
N ASP A 822 3.72 -22.34 34.75
CA ASP A 822 4.46 -22.76 33.54
C ASP A 822 3.50 -23.40 32.53
N ARG A 823 2.57 -24.23 33.01
CA ARG A 823 1.46 -24.77 32.19
C ARG A 823 0.56 -23.67 31.68
N TYR A 824 0.22 -22.71 32.55
CA TYR A 824 -0.56 -21.54 32.18
C TYR A 824 0.15 -20.71 31.09
N MET A 825 1.45 -20.42 31.25
CA MET A 825 2.17 -19.63 30.26
C MET A 825 2.26 -20.32 28.88
N LEU A 826 2.40 -21.66 28.85
CA LEU A 826 2.32 -22.42 27.61
C LEU A 826 0.92 -22.34 26.95
N ARG A 827 -0.18 -22.49 27.72
CA ARG A 827 -1.55 -22.31 27.18
C ARG A 827 -1.79 -20.88 26.68
N ARG A 828 -1.35 -19.87 27.44
CA ARG A 828 -1.46 -18.46 27.08
C ARG A 828 -0.71 -18.13 25.80
N ALA A 829 0.52 -18.63 25.67
CA ALA A 829 1.30 -18.52 24.45
C ALA A 829 0.61 -19.26 23.27
N SER A 830 -0.05 -20.40 23.50
CA SER A 830 -0.79 -21.15 22.46
C SER A 830 -1.98 -20.36 21.90
N GLN A 831 -2.73 -19.68 22.78
CA GLN A 831 -3.81 -18.75 22.38
C GLN A 831 -3.26 -17.60 21.52
N VAL A 832 -2.17 -16.97 21.96
CA VAL A 832 -1.50 -15.86 21.26
C VAL A 832 -0.98 -16.30 19.88
N MET A 833 -0.36 -17.47 19.79
CA MET A 833 0.20 -17.97 18.53
C MET A 833 -0.88 -18.35 17.51
N ARG A 834 -2.05 -18.82 17.96
CA ARG A 834 -3.24 -18.99 17.09
C ARG A 834 -3.77 -17.65 16.57
N GLN A 835 -3.95 -16.66 17.45
CA GLN A 835 -4.36 -15.30 17.06
C GLN A 835 -3.41 -14.65 16.04
N VAL A 836 -2.11 -14.92 16.16
CA VAL A 836 -1.10 -14.48 15.19
C VAL A 836 -1.25 -15.20 13.85
N GLN A 837 -1.47 -16.52 13.84
CA GLN A 837 -1.71 -17.26 12.60
C GLN A 837 -3.00 -16.81 11.90
N GLU A 838 -4.09 -16.65 12.64
CA GLU A 838 -5.37 -16.11 12.15
C GLU A 838 -5.17 -14.73 11.50
N ALA A 839 -4.42 -13.84 12.16
CA ALA A 839 -4.09 -12.52 11.62
C ALA A 839 -3.16 -12.56 10.39
N TYR A 840 -2.28 -13.57 10.24
CA TYR A 840 -1.51 -13.78 9.01
C TYR A 840 -2.37 -14.34 7.87
N ASP A 841 -3.27 -15.29 8.16
CA ASP A 841 -4.19 -15.88 7.17
C ASP A 841 -5.26 -14.86 6.70
N GLU A 842 -5.63 -13.87 7.52
CA GLU A 842 -6.43 -12.69 7.14
C GLU A 842 -5.62 -11.55 6.47
N TYR A 843 -4.29 -11.66 6.36
CA TYR A 843 -3.35 -10.59 5.99
C TYR A 843 -3.31 -9.36 6.93
N ALA A 844 -4.01 -9.41 8.07
CA ALA A 844 -4.14 -8.33 9.05
C ALA A 844 -2.89 -8.11 9.92
N PHE A 845 -1.75 -7.77 9.30
CA PHE A 845 -0.44 -7.68 9.98
C PHE A 845 -0.40 -6.72 11.18
N TYR A 846 -1.21 -5.67 11.21
CA TYR A 846 -1.32 -4.78 12.38
C TYR A 846 -1.79 -5.52 13.64
N ARG A 847 -2.62 -6.56 13.49
CA ARG A 847 -3.04 -7.43 14.59
C ARG A 847 -1.91 -8.36 15.02
N VAL A 848 -1.10 -8.89 14.09
CA VAL A 848 0.11 -9.65 14.41
C VAL A 848 1.06 -8.79 15.26
N PHE A 849 1.34 -7.57 14.79
CA PHE A 849 2.18 -6.59 15.49
C PHE A 849 1.66 -6.29 16.91
N GLN A 850 0.39 -5.89 17.05
CA GLN A 850 -0.22 -5.56 18.34
C GLN A 850 -0.24 -6.77 19.29
N THR A 851 -0.53 -7.96 18.79
CA THR A 851 -0.64 -9.20 19.58
C THR A 851 0.74 -9.63 20.10
N LEU A 852 1.76 -9.68 19.24
CA LEU A 852 3.12 -10.02 19.63
C LEU A 852 3.75 -8.95 20.55
N GLN A 853 3.49 -7.66 20.30
CA GLN A 853 3.91 -6.58 21.20
C GLN A 853 3.27 -6.71 22.58
N ARG A 854 1.95 -6.93 22.66
CA ARG A 854 1.23 -7.08 23.93
C ARG A 854 1.74 -8.29 24.70
N PHE A 855 1.91 -9.44 24.04
CA PHE A 855 2.44 -10.65 24.67
C PHE A 855 3.88 -10.45 25.18
N ALA A 856 4.77 -9.86 24.38
CA ALA A 856 6.15 -9.59 24.78
C ALA A 856 6.29 -8.65 25.99
N VAL A 857 5.39 -7.66 26.13
CA VAL A 857 5.43 -6.69 27.23
C VAL A 857 4.64 -7.16 28.45
N VAL A 858 3.37 -7.52 28.27
CA VAL A 858 2.42 -7.76 29.37
C VAL A 858 2.55 -9.17 29.92
N ASP A 859 2.32 -10.19 29.09
CA ASP A 859 2.34 -11.60 29.52
C ASP A 859 3.76 -12.08 29.84
N LEU A 860 4.78 -11.67 29.05
CA LEU A 860 6.18 -12.05 29.25
C LEU A 860 6.94 -11.07 30.15
N SER A 861 7.30 -9.87 29.67
CA SER A 861 8.27 -9.01 30.36
C SER A 861 7.82 -8.51 31.73
N ASN A 862 6.54 -8.16 31.91
CA ASN A 862 6.02 -7.61 33.16
C ASN A 862 5.52 -8.69 34.13
N PHE A 863 5.12 -9.86 33.62
CA PHE A 863 4.52 -10.93 34.42
C PHE A 863 5.47 -12.13 34.58
N TYR A 864 5.60 -12.96 33.54
CA TYR A 864 6.26 -14.27 33.63
C TYR A 864 7.78 -14.19 33.80
N LEU A 865 8.45 -13.39 32.96
CA LEU A 865 9.91 -13.25 32.99
C LEU A 865 10.40 -12.48 34.23
N ASP A 866 9.51 -11.73 34.88
CA ASP A 866 9.81 -11.00 36.12
C ASP A 866 9.81 -11.94 37.32
N ILE A 867 8.78 -12.79 37.46
CA ILE A 867 8.74 -13.89 38.44
C ILE A 867 9.91 -14.86 38.20
N ALA A 868 10.19 -15.18 36.94
CA ALA A 868 11.22 -16.15 36.57
C ALA A 868 12.64 -15.79 37.06
N LYS A 869 12.97 -14.50 37.25
CA LYS A 869 14.32 -14.06 37.66
C LYS A 869 14.84 -14.79 38.89
N ASP A 870 14.00 -14.95 39.91
CA ASP A 870 14.39 -15.61 41.16
C ASP A 870 14.79 -17.08 40.91
N ARG A 871 13.89 -17.90 40.34
CA ARG A 871 14.17 -19.31 40.02
C ARG A 871 15.18 -19.52 38.90
N CYS A 872 15.39 -18.57 37.99
CA CYS A 872 16.44 -18.67 36.97
C CYS A 872 17.83 -18.43 37.57
N TYR A 873 17.98 -17.39 38.41
CA TYR A 873 19.28 -16.94 38.92
C TYR A 873 19.69 -17.66 40.22
N VAL A 874 18.76 -17.89 41.13
CA VAL A 874 19.02 -18.35 42.51
C VAL A 874 19.06 -19.88 42.63
N ALA A 875 18.34 -20.58 41.75
CA ALA A 875 18.32 -22.05 41.72
C ALA A 875 19.69 -22.66 41.36
N VAL A 876 19.88 -23.94 41.72
CA VAL A 876 21.00 -24.74 41.21
C VAL A 876 20.76 -25.04 39.71
N PRO A 877 21.79 -25.09 38.83
CA PRO A 877 21.58 -25.23 37.38
C PRO A 877 20.66 -26.39 36.95
N SER A 878 20.77 -27.54 37.62
CA SER A 878 19.99 -28.76 37.38
C SER A 878 18.65 -28.83 38.13
N GLU A 879 18.24 -27.78 38.85
CA GLU A 879 17.04 -27.81 39.70
C GLU A 879 15.74 -27.81 38.87
N PRO A 880 14.75 -28.68 39.16
CA PRO A 880 13.52 -28.79 38.34
C PRO A 880 12.75 -27.49 38.12
N ARG A 881 12.67 -26.61 39.13
CA ARG A 881 12.03 -25.27 39.00
C ARG A 881 12.73 -24.34 37.99
N ARG A 882 14.01 -24.58 37.71
CA ARG A 882 14.79 -23.85 36.70
C ARG A 882 14.62 -24.49 35.33
N ARG A 883 14.72 -25.83 35.25
CA ARG A 883 14.54 -26.58 33.99
C ARG A 883 13.13 -26.44 33.40
N SER A 884 12.08 -26.44 34.23
CA SER A 884 10.69 -26.15 33.83
C SER A 884 10.57 -24.75 33.20
N CYS A 885 11.09 -23.74 33.89
CA CYS A 885 11.10 -22.36 33.39
C CYS A 885 11.86 -22.22 32.06
N GLN A 886 13.02 -22.89 31.91
CA GLN A 886 13.81 -22.91 30.67
C GLN A 886 13.05 -23.61 29.53
N LEU A 887 12.34 -24.72 29.79
CA LEU A 887 11.52 -25.39 28.78
C LEU A 887 10.45 -24.46 28.19
N VAL A 888 9.76 -23.70 29.05
CA VAL A 888 8.78 -22.69 28.61
C VAL A 888 9.45 -21.57 27.81
N MET A 889 10.58 -21.02 28.29
CA MET A 889 11.33 -19.99 27.56
C MET A 889 11.80 -20.50 26.18
N HIS A 890 12.25 -21.75 26.08
CA HIS A 890 12.69 -22.39 24.84
C HIS A 890 11.54 -22.55 23.84
N ALA A 891 10.39 -23.07 24.27
CA ALA A 891 9.21 -23.20 23.41
C ALA A 891 8.71 -21.82 22.92
N VAL A 892 8.59 -20.85 23.84
CA VAL A 892 8.10 -19.51 23.54
C VAL A 892 9.06 -18.73 22.63
N VAL A 893 10.38 -18.76 22.88
CA VAL A 893 11.34 -17.98 22.06
C VAL A 893 11.44 -18.50 20.62
N ARG A 894 11.31 -19.82 20.39
CA ARG A 894 11.29 -20.42 19.05
C ARG A 894 10.04 -20.04 18.26
N ASP A 895 8.87 -20.23 18.85
CA ASP A 895 7.62 -19.94 18.18
C ASP A 895 7.40 -18.41 18.03
N MET A 896 7.93 -17.57 18.94
CA MET A 896 8.05 -16.12 18.70
C MET A 896 9.02 -15.78 17.57
N ALA A 897 10.18 -16.46 17.46
CA ALA A 897 11.12 -16.22 16.36
C ALA A 897 10.48 -16.54 15.00
N ARG A 898 9.77 -17.67 14.89
CA ARG A 898 8.97 -18.06 13.71
C ARG A 898 7.87 -17.04 13.39
N ALA A 899 7.08 -16.66 14.40
CA ALA A 899 6.00 -15.69 14.26
C ALA A 899 6.49 -14.30 13.83
N LEU A 900 7.72 -13.92 14.20
CA LEU A 900 8.32 -12.65 13.79
C LEU A 900 9.07 -12.73 12.45
N ALA A 901 9.54 -13.91 12.03
CA ALA A 901 10.41 -14.06 10.86
C ALA A 901 9.87 -13.45 9.55
N PRO A 902 8.55 -13.46 9.23
CA PRO A 902 8.05 -12.74 8.06
C PRO A 902 8.23 -11.22 8.15
N ILE A 903 8.07 -10.63 9.34
CA ILE A 903 8.13 -9.18 9.57
C ILE A 903 9.58 -8.71 9.83
N LEU A 904 10.30 -9.40 10.71
CA LEU A 904 11.65 -9.07 11.20
C LEU A 904 12.66 -10.17 10.81
N PRO A 905 12.90 -10.42 9.50
CA PRO A 905 13.67 -11.58 9.06
C PRO A 905 15.11 -11.54 9.57
N HIS A 906 15.73 -10.35 9.68
CA HIS A 906 17.10 -10.24 10.17
C HIS A 906 17.20 -10.54 11.66
N THR A 907 16.30 -9.99 12.49
CA THR A 907 16.27 -10.22 13.94
C THR A 907 15.90 -11.67 14.28
N ALA A 908 14.99 -12.27 13.52
CA ALA A 908 14.61 -13.67 13.69
C ALA A 908 15.75 -14.64 13.35
N GLU A 909 16.47 -14.39 12.25
CA GLU A 909 17.68 -15.17 11.90
C GLU A 909 18.82 -14.95 12.91
N ASP A 910 19.10 -13.70 13.30
CA ASP A 910 20.13 -13.35 14.30
C ASP A 910 19.90 -14.06 15.66
N LEU A 911 18.63 -14.17 16.05
CA LEU A 911 18.18 -14.91 17.23
C LEU A 911 18.34 -16.42 17.02
N TRP A 912 17.90 -16.96 15.88
CA TRP A 912 17.99 -18.38 15.54
C TRP A 912 19.44 -18.88 15.55
N GLN A 913 20.34 -18.18 14.86
CA GLN A 913 21.76 -18.50 14.82
C GLN A 913 22.46 -18.33 16.19
N SER A 914 21.90 -17.53 17.10
CA SER A 914 22.37 -17.43 18.48
C SER A 914 21.85 -18.57 19.37
N LEU A 915 20.60 -19.00 19.19
CA LEU A 915 20.02 -20.14 19.93
C LEU A 915 20.73 -21.47 19.59
N ARG A 916 21.02 -21.71 18.30
CA ARG A 916 21.77 -22.91 17.85
C ARG A 916 23.13 -23.06 18.53
N ARG A 917 23.81 -21.95 18.81
CA ARG A 917 25.13 -21.92 19.49
C ARG A 917 25.03 -22.21 20.99
N GLY A 918 23.83 -22.20 21.57
CA GLY A 918 23.57 -22.49 22.99
C GLY A 918 23.42 -23.98 23.33
N GLY A 919 23.68 -24.89 22.39
CA GLY A 919 23.70 -26.35 22.64
C GLY A 919 22.40 -27.11 22.40
N GLY A 920 21.27 -26.42 22.18
CA GLY A 920 19.95 -27.06 22.07
C GLY A 920 19.67 -27.86 20.78
N ASP A 921 20.25 -27.47 19.64
CA ASP A 921 20.05 -28.12 18.32
C ASP A 921 21.40 -28.31 17.60
N ALA A 922 22.15 -29.36 17.96
CA ALA A 922 23.41 -29.70 17.30
C ALA A 922 23.23 -30.38 15.92
N GLU A 923 22.04 -30.90 15.62
CA GLU A 923 21.78 -31.73 14.43
C GLU A 923 21.54 -30.92 13.14
N ALA A 924 21.12 -29.66 13.25
CA ALA A 924 20.93 -28.79 12.09
C ALA A 924 22.28 -28.32 11.53
N GLY A 925 22.57 -28.64 10.26
CA GLY A 925 23.85 -28.31 9.60
C GLY A 925 24.17 -26.80 9.54
N ALA A 926 25.45 -26.44 9.54
CA ALA A 926 25.93 -25.07 9.80
C ALA A 926 25.18 -23.96 9.05
N GLY A 927 24.97 -24.11 7.73
CA GLY A 927 24.29 -23.12 6.87
C GLY A 927 22.76 -23.18 6.86
N SER A 928 22.11 -23.72 7.90
CA SER A 928 20.65 -23.81 7.99
C SER A 928 20.01 -22.55 8.59
N SER A 929 18.84 -22.17 8.08
CA SER A 929 18.10 -20.94 8.36
C SER A 929 16.80 -21.19 9.14
N ILE A 930 16.32 -20.19 9.89
CA ILE A 930 14.99 -20.27 10.53
C ILE A 930 13.86 -20.61 9.54
N PHE A 931 13.96 -20.17 8.29
CA PHE A 931 12.93 -20.40 7.27
C PHE A 931 12.81 -21.85 6.79
N GLU A 932 13.76 -22.72 7.14
CA GLU A 932 13.73 -24.15 6.83
C GLU A 932 13.00 -24.99 7.90
N HIS A 933 12.71 -24.40 9.06
CA HIS A 933 12.20 -25.13 10.25
C HIS A 933 10.67 -25.07 10.41
N GLY A 934 9.95 -24.68 9.36
CA GLY A 934 8.49 -24.60 9.32
C GLY A 934 7.86 -23.58 10.28
N TRP A 935 6.53 -23.54 10.27
CA TRP A 935 5.70 -22.69 11.13
C TRP A 935 5.67 -23.16 12.59
N LEU A 936 4.75 -22.61 13.40
CA LEU A 936 4.57 -22.88 14.82
C LEU A 936 4.47 -24.39 15.13
N GLN A 937 5.23 -24.88 16.11
CA GLN A 937 5.30 -26.33 16.42
C GLN A 937 5.18 -26.68 17.91
N HIS A 938 5.72 -25.87 18.81
CA HIS A 938 5.98 -26.31 20.19
C HIS A 938 4.88 -25.93 21.16
N VAL A 939 4.28 -24.76 20.97
CA VAL A 939 3.33 -24.18 21.92
C VAL A 939 1.88 -24.56 21.58
N THR A 940 1.58 -24.81 20.30
CA THR A 940 0.22 -25.06 19.78
C THR A 940 -0.45 -26.35 20.28
N GLN A 941 0.28 -27.25 20.96
CA GLN A 941 -0.22 -28.54 21.44
C GLN A 941 -0.57 -28.61 22.94
N ALA A 942 -0.41 -27.51 23.70
CA ALA A 942 -0.74 -27.50 25.13
C ALA A 942 -2.25 -27.81 25.38
N PRO A 943 -2.61 -28.84 26.17
CA PRO A 943 -4.01 -29.21 26.40
C PRO A 943 -4.75 -28.11 27.17
N GLY A 944 -5.99 -27.82 26.75
CA GLY A 944 -6.81 -26.76 27.32
C GLY A 944 -7.65 -27.22 28.51
N ASP A 945 -7.43 -26.59 29.65
CA ASP A 945 -8.37 -26.58 30.78
C ASP A 945 -8.82 -25.13 31.02
N ALA A 946 -10.11 -24.86 30.81
CA ALA A 946 -10.68 -23.52 30.95
C ALA A 946 -10.84 -23.07 32.41
N SER A 947 -10.79 -24.00 33.38
CA SER A 947 -10.91 -23.69 34.80
C SER A 947 -9.63 -23.08 35.37
N GLU A 948 -8.46 -23.65 35.04
CA GLU A 948 -7.17 -23.10 35.48
C GLU A 948 -6.91 -21.70 34.89
N ASP A 949 -7.32 -21.42 33.64
CA ASP A 949 -7.09 -20.11 33.03
C ASP A 949 -7.90 -19.00 33.74
N ALA A 950 -9.13 -19.28 34.20
CA ALA A 950 -9.95 -18.34 34.99
C ALA A 950 -9.36 -18.07 36.39
N VAL A 951 -8.72 -19.07 37.00
CA VAL A 951 -7.94 -18.89 38.24
C VAL A 951 -6.76 -17.93 37.98
N TRP A 952 -6.02 -18.12 36.89
CA TRP A 952 -4.88 -17.25 36.55
C TRP A 952 -5.27 -15.82 36.14
N ASP A 953 -6.45 -15.62 35.53
CA ASP A 953 -7.01 -14.28 35.34
C ASP A 953 -7.32 -13.60 36.68
N THR A 954 -7.92 -14.33 37.63
CA THR A 954 -8.19 -13.83 38.99
C THR A 954 -6.89 -13.44 39.71
N VAL A 955 -5.88 -14.32 39.68
CA VAL A 955 -4.57 -14.10 40.32
C VAL A 955 -3.84 -12.88 39.73
N ARG A 956 -3.93 -12.65 38.42
CA ARG A 956 -3.34 -11.47 37.77
C ARG A 956 -4.09 -10.19 38.11
N GLY A 957 -5.42 -10.22 38.17
CA GLY A 957 -6.22 -9.11 38.70
C GLY A 957 -5.79 -8.72 40.12
N VAL A 958 -5.59 -9.70 41.02
CA VAL A 958 -5.05 -9.45 42.37
C VAL A 958 -3.61 -8.91 42.32
N ARG A 959 -2.73 -9.45 41.45
CA ARG A 959 -1.35 -8.94 41.29
C ARG A 959 -1.32 -7.47 40.91
N ASP A 960 -2.23 -6.98 40.07
CA ASP A 960 -2.28 -5.55 39.72
C ASP A 960 -2.69 -4.66 40.91
N VAL A 961 -3.54 -5.14 41.82
CA VAL A 961 -3.82 -4.47 43.10
C VAL A 961 -2.59 -4.46 44.00
N VAL A 962 -1.88 -5.58 44.11
CA VAL A 962 -0.64 -5.70 44.90
C VAL A 962 0.46 -4.80 44.33
N ASN A 963 0.67 -4.78 43.02
CA ASN A 963 1.61 -3.87 42.35
C ASN A 963 1.30 -2.40 42.68
N LYS A 964 0.02 -2.00 42.64
CA LYS A 964 -0.42 -0.65 42.99
C LYS A 964 -0.20 -0.32 44.47
N ALA A 965 -0.46 -1.27 45.37
CA ALA A 965 -0.21 -1.11 46.80
C ALA A 965 1.30 -0.96 47.11
N LEU A 966 2.15 -1.76 46.47
CA LEU A 966 3.61 -1.67 46.57
C LEU A 966 4.15 -0.33 46.03
N GLU A 967 3.55 0.22 44.98
CA GLU A 967 3.91 1.56 44.48
C GLU A 967 3.51 2.68 45.45
N GLY A 968 2.35 2.54 46.12
CA GLY A 968 1.93 3.43 47.21
C GLY A 968 2.92 3.41 48.38
N ALA A 969 3.26 2.22 48.88
CA ALA A 969 4.21 2.04 49.99
C ALA A 969 5.62 2.55 49.66
N ARG A 970 6.09 2.36 48.41
CA ARG A 970 7.34 2.97 47.90
C ARG A 970 7.26 4.50 47.85
N SER A 971 6.14 5.05 47.40
CA SER A 971 5.92 6.51 47.35
C SER A 971 5.83 7.13 48.75
N ALA A 972 5.42 6.36 49.76
CA ALA A 972 5.41 6.76 51.17
C ALA A 972 6.77 6.57 51.89
N GLY A 973 7.75 5.93 51.23
CA GLY A 973 9.05 5.61 51.84
C GLY A 973 9.04 4.43 52.81
N GLU A 974 7.93 3.68 52.89
CA GLU A 974 7.77 2.55 53.82
C GLU A 974 8.66 1.37 53.43
N ILE A 975 8.84 1.13 52.13
CA ILE A 975 9.71 0.10 51.53
C ILE A 975 10.52 0.69 50.37
N GLY A 976 11.72 0.17 50.11
CA GLY A 976 12.52 0.50 48.92
C GLY A 976 12.20 -0.41 47.73
N ALA A 977 12.61 -1.67 47.82
CA ALA A 977 12.31 -2.73 46.85
C ALA A 977 11.06 -3.53 47.24
N SER A 978 10.37 -4.13 46.26
CA SER A 978 9.20 -5.00 46.51
C SER A 978 9.53 -6.21 47.40
N LEU A 979 10.77 -6.69 47.37
CA LEU A 979 11.24 -7.77 48.25
C LEU A 979 11.30 -7.35 49.74
N GLU A 980 11.29 -6.06 50.07
CA GLU A 980 11.17 -5.59 51.47
C GLU A 980 9.75 -5.70 52.03
N ALA A 981 8.76 -6.09 51.21
CA ALA A 981 7.35 -6.13 51.59
C ALA A 981 6.90 -7.48 52.18
N HIS A 982 6.04 -7.38 53.19
CA HIS A 982 5.01 -8.35 53.52
C HIS A 982 3.67 -7.77 53.07
N VAL A 983 2.99 -8.48 52.16
CA VAL A 983 1.67 -8.10 51.65
C VAL A 983 0.59 -8.85 52.43
N VAL A 984 -0.38 -8.13 52.98
CA VAL A 984 -1.58 -8.72 53.59
C VAL A 984 -2.76 -8.47 52.65
N ILE A 985 -3.45 -9.55 52.26
CA ILE A 985 -4.56 -9.50 51.31
C ILE A 985 -5.83 -9.96 52.02
N ARG A 986 -6.89 -9.14 51.95
CA ARG A 986 -8.26 -9.54 52.26
C ARG A 986 -9.00 -9.83 50.95
N PRO A 987 -9.27 -11.10 50.58
CA PRO A 987 -9.96 -11.43 49.35
C PRO A 987 -11.38 -10.84 49.32
N GLY A 988 -11.80 -10.30 48.17
CA GLY A 988 -13.13 -9.69 48.02
C GLY A 988 -14.29 -10.66 48.00
N SER A 989 -14.04 -11.95 47.77
CA SER A 989 -15.05 -13.01 47.84
C SER A 989 -14.42 -14.34 48.20
N ALA A 990 -15.25 -15.32 48.60
CA ALA A 990 -14.81 -16.69 48.83
C ALA A 990 -14.20 -17.33 47.58
N ALA A 991 -14.66 -16.95 46.38
CA ALA A 991 -14.10 -17.42 45.11
C ALA A 991 -12.69 -16.86 44.87
N VAL A 992 -12.44 -15.57 45.14
CA VAL A 992 -11.08 -15.00 45.03
C VAL A 992 -10.14 -15.62 46.06
N ALA A 993 -10.60 -15.84 47.30
CA ALA A 993 -9.83 -16.54 48.32
C ALA A 993 -9.44 -17.96 47.89
N GLU A 994 -10.36 -18.65 47.21
CA GLU A 994 -10.14 -20.01 46.73
C GLU A 994 -9.21 -20.07 45.51
N CYS A 995 -9.36 -19.18 44.52
CA CYS A 995 -8.40 -19.04 43.41
C CYS A 995 -6.96 -18.82 43.90
N LEU A 996 -6.77 -17.97 44.92
CA LEU A 996 -5.45 -17.72 45.51
C LEU A 996 -4.88 -18.98 46.20
N ARG A 997 -5.69 -19.74 46.94
CA ARG A 997 -5.29 -21.02 47.56
C ARG A 997 -4.99 -22.12 46.54
N GLN A 998 -5.73 -22.19 45.43
CA GLN A 998 -5.54 -23.22 44.40
C GLN A 998 -4.24 -23.04 43.59
N CYS A 999 -3.72 -21.81 43.54
CA CYS A 999 -2.37 -21.53 43.05
C CYS A 999 -1.28 -21.80 44.09
N ASP A 1000 -1.49 -21.49 45.37
CA ASP A 1000 -0.45 -21.60 46.41
C ASP A 1000 -0.12 -23.07 46.80
N ARG A 1001 0.60 -23.76 45.92
CA ARG A 1001 0.89 -25.20 46.00
C ARG A 1001 2.18 -25.56 46.75
N GLY A 1002 2.86 -24.59 47.36
CA GLY A 1002 4.08 -24.82 48.17
C GLY A 1002 5.26 -25.47 47.42
N ASN A 1003 5.29 -25.36 46.09
CA ASN A 1003 6.22 -26.09 45.22
C ASN A 1003 7.48 -25.28 44.82
N GLY A 1004 7.78 -24.17 45.50
CA GLY A 1004 8.91 -23.30 45.17
C GLY A 1004 8.73 -22.45 43.90
N VAL A 1005 7.52 -22.42 43.30
CA VAL A 1005 7.20 -21.67 42.08
C VAL A 1005 5.85 -20.96 42.14
N ASP A 1006 4.76 -21.69 42.40
CA ASP A 1006 3.38 -21.17 42.32
C ASP A 1006 2.96 -20.41 43.61
N GLU A 1007 3.86 -20.29 44.59
CA GLU A 1007 3.62 -19.61 45.86
C GLU A 1007 3.37 -18.11 45.68
N LEU A 1008 2.37 -17.55 46.39
CA LEU A 1008 1.92 -16.17 46.21
C LEU A 1008 3.05 -15.13 46.36
N ARG A 1009 4.02 -15.37 47.23
CA ARG A 1009 5.21 -14.51 47.42
C ARG A 1009 6.05 -14.38 46.15
N TYR A 1010 6.22 -15.46 45.40
CA TYR A 1010 6.95 -15.43 44.12
C TYR A 1010 6.10 -14.81 43.02
N LEU A 1011 4.80 -15.11 42.97
CA LEU A 1011 3.88 -14.55 41.97
C LEU A 1011 3.74 -13.02 42.08
N PHE A 1012 3.80 -12.47 43.30
CA PHE A 1012 3.75 -11.02 43.56
C PHE A 1012 5.12 -10.35 43.72
N ILE A 1013 6.22 -11.12 43.75
CA ILE A 1013 7.62 -10.65 43.86
C ILE A 1013 7.85 -9.85 45.17
N VAL A 1014 7.48 -10.49 46.29
CA VAL A 1014 7.61 -9.98 47.66
C VAL A 1014 8.16 -11.10 48.56
N SER A 1015 8.67 -10.79 49.76
CA SER A 1015 9.23 -11.84 50.63
C SER A 1015 8.17 -12.66 51.37
N GLN A 1016 7.04 -12.03 51.72
CA GLN A 1016 5.98 -12.62 52.54
C GLN A 1016 4.59 -12.20 52.05
N VAL A 1017 3.63 -13.12 52.14
CA VAL A 1017 2.21 -12.89 51.83
C VAL A 1017 1.37 -13.59 52.90
N THR A 1018 0.34 -12.91 53.42
CA THR A 1018 -0.70 -13.53 54.25
C THR A 1018 -2.09 -13.24 53.66
N LEU A 1019 -2.97 -14.25 53.66
CA LEU A 1019 -4.39 -14.11 53.35
C LEU A 1019 -5.17 -14.02 54.66
N GLU A 1020 -5.84 -12.89 54.92
CA GLU A 1020 -6.57 -12.64 56.16
C GLU A 1020 -8.07 -12.39 55.90
N PRO A 1021 -8.98 -12.79 56.81
CA PRO A 1021 -10.43 -12.57 56.64
C PRO A 1021 -10.84 -11.10 56.83
N ALA A 1022 -10.03 -10.31 57.53
CA ALA A 1022 -10.15 -8.87 57.73
C ALA A 1022 -8.73 -8.26 57.75
N LEU A 1023 -8.55 -7.01 57.33
CA LEU A 1023 -7.28 -6.31 57.52
C LEU A 1023 -7.12 -5.88 59.00
N PRO A 1024 -5.90 -5.91 59.58
CA PRO A 1024 -5.70 -5.46 60.96
C PRO A 1024 -5.90 -3.94 61.12
N GLU A 1025 -6.52 -3.50 62.22
CA GLU A 1025 -6.92 -2.10 62.51
C GLU A 1025 -5.80 -1.04 62.39
N LYS A 1026 -4.52 -1.45 62.33
CA LYS A 1026 -3.34 -0.56 62.34
C LYS A 1026 -2.61 -0.45 61.00
N VAL A 1027 -3.08 -1.09 59.93
CA VAL A 1027 -2.40 -1.07 58.62
C VAL A 1027 -3.31 -0.39 57.57
N PRO A 1028 -2.88 0.70 56.91
CA PRO A 1028 -3.72 1.42 55.97
C PRO A 1028 -4.03 0.62 54.71
N LEU A 1029 -5.18 0.90 54.10
CA LEU A 1029 -5.56 0.35 52.80
C LEU A 1029 -4.69 0.96 51.70
N ALA A 1030 -3.80 0.17 51.11
CA ALA A 1030 -2.84 0.64 50.11
C ALA A 1030 -3.42 0.58 48.67
N ALA A 1031 -4.25 -0.43 48.38
CA ALA A 1031 -5.06 -0.48 47.16
C ALA A 1031 -6.27 -1.41 47.31
N ALA A 1032 -7.30 -1.17 46.49
CA ALA A 1032 -8.45 -2.05 46.34
C ALA A 1032 -8.88 -2.16 44.86
N LEU A 1033 -9.49 -3.30 44.53
CA LEU A 1033 -10.27 -3.54 43.30
C LEU A 1033 -11.49 -4.38 43.68
N GLU A 1034 -12.68 -3.91 43.29
CA GLU A 1034 -13.95 -4.41 43.82
C GLU A 1034 -13.93 -4.44 45.36
N ALA A 1035 -14.20 -5.59 45.98
CA ALA A 1035 -14.14 -5.80 47.42
C ALA A 1035 -12.80 -6.39 47.91
N THR A 1036 -11.80 -6.60 47.02
CA THR A 1036 -10.48 -7.13 47.40
C THR A 1036 -9.59 -5.98 47.87
N GLU A 1037 -9.07 -6.11 49.08
CA GLU A 1037 -8.24 -5.09 49.74
C GLU A 1037 -6.82 -5.60 49.95
N VAL A 1038 -5.84 -4.74 49.72
CA VAL A 1038 -4.42 -5.03 49.92
C VAL A 1038 -3.80 -3.98 50.84
N SER A 1039 -3.05 -4.46 51.83
CA SER A 1039 -2.19 -3.65 52.68
C SER A 1039 -0.75 -4.17 52.62
N VAL A 1040 0.22 -3.30 52.92
CA VAL A 1040 1.65 -3.54 52.81
C VAL A 1040 2.33 -3.12 54.10
N ARG A 1041 3.27 -3.93 54.59
CA ARG A 1041 4.20 -3.57 55.66
C ARG A 1041 5.60 -4.07 55.32
N ARG A 1042 6.61 -3.71 56.12
CA ARG A 1042 7.94 -4.32 56.00
C ARG A 1042 7.91 -5.82 56.33
N ALA A 1043 8.70 -6.60 55.59
CA ALA A 1043 8.91 -8.02 55.80
C ALA A 1043 9.68 -8.30 57.09
N ASP A 1044 9.32 -9.40 57.75
CA ASP A 1044 9.94 -9.82 59.01
C ASP A 1044 11.27 -10.56 58.77
N GLY A 1045 12.27 -10.30 59.61
CA GLY A 1045 13.60 -10.92 59.54
C GLY A 1045 14.65 -10.06 58.82
N HIS A 1046 15.65 -10.71 58.22
CA HIS A 1046 16.79 -10.03 57.60
C HIS A 1046 16.97 -10.38 56.11
N LYS A 1047 17.62 -9.48 55.36
CA LYS A 1047 17.88 -9.56 53.91
C LYS A 1047 18.92 -10.65 53.61
N CYS A 1048 18.55 -11.66 52.82
CA CYS A 1048 19.50 -12.63 52.28
C CYS A 1048 20.39 -11.98 51.20
N VAL A 1049 21.71 -11.98 51.36
CA VAL A 1049 22.62 -11.28 50.41
C VAL A 1049 22.69 -11.92 49.01
N ARG A 1050 22.27 -13.20 48.86
CA ARG A 1050 22.30 -13.92 47.56
C ARG A 1050 21.01 -13.79 46.74
N CYS A 1051 19.84 -13.74 47.37
CA CYS A 1051 18.54 -13.66 46.66
C CYS A 1051 17.66 -12.46 47.06
N TRP A 1052 18.14 -11.59 47.94
CA TRP A 1052 17.52 -10.33 48.40
C TRP A 1052 16.11 -10.42 49.02
N ASN A 1053 15.57 -11.63 49.13
CA ASN A 1053 14.39 -11.92 49.94
C ASN A 1053 14.75 -11.80 51.44
N TYR A 1054 13.77 -11.43 52.24
CA TYR A 1054 13.84 -11.35 53.69
C TYR A 1054 13.34 -12.67 54.30
N SER A 1055 14.06 -13.20 55.28
CA SER A 1055 13.65 -14.38 56.05
C SER A 1055 14.07 -14.21 57.50
N VAL A 1056 13.22 -14.67 58.42
CA VAL A 1056 13.50 -14.73 59.87
C VAL A 1056 14.62 -15.70 60.22
N ARG A 1057 15.01 -16.60 59.29
CA ARG A 1057 16.08 -17.59 59.46
C ARG A 1057 17.47 -17.11 59.02
N VAL A 1058 17.56 -15.90 58.46
CA VAL A 1058 18.86 -15.30 58.09
C VAL A 1058 19.62 -14.98 59.38
N GLY A 1059 20.63 -15.80 59.67
CA GLY A 1059 21.40 -15.79 60.92
C GLY A 1059 21.61 -17.18 61.51
N GLU A 1060 20.76 -18.17 61.18
CA GLU A 1060 20.80 -19.51 61.78
C GLU A 1060 22.01 -20.37 61.36
N HIS A 1061 22.60 -20.13 60.18
CA HIS A 1061 23.64 -20.99 59.62
C HIS A 1061 25.07 -20.44 59.84
N ALA A 1062 25.84 -21.09 60.72
CA ALA A 1062 27.16 -20.64 61.18
C ALA A 1062 28.16 -20.25 60.08
N THR A 1063 28.26 -21.04 59.00
CA THR A 1063 29.20 -20.77 57.88
C THR A 1063 28.72 -19.70 56.90
N HIS A 1064 27.42 -19.40 56.89
CA HIS A 1064 26.79 -18.47 55.93
C HIS A 1064 25.69 -17.62 56.60
N PRO A 1065 25.99 -16.86 57.65
CA PRO A 1065 24.97 -16.20 58.51
C PRO A 1065 24.16 -15.11 57.81
N ARG A 1066 24.49 -14.74 56.56
CA ARG A 1066 23.78 -13.74 55.75
C ARG A 1066 22.95 -14.35 54.61
N LEU A 1067 22.78 -15.68 54.60
CA LEU A 1067 21.92 -16.39 53.65
C LEU A 1067 20.62 -16.87 54.32
N CYS A 1068 19.53 -16.91 53.56
CA CYS A 1068 18.32 -17.62 53.97
C CYS A 1068 18.47 -19.13 53.76
N GLU A 1069 17.61 -19.90 54.43
CA GLU A 1069 17.56 -21.37 54.38
C GLU A 1069 17.67 -21.94 52.95
N ARG A 1070 16.89 -21.40 52.00
CA ARG A 1070 16.92 -21.77 50.58
C ARG A 1070 18.26 -21.51 49.88
N CYS A 1071 18.96 -20.46 50.28
CA CYS A 1071 20.26 -20.10 49.68
C CYS A 1071 21.42 -20.89 50.28
N VAL A 1072 21.34 -21.30 51.55
CA VAL A 1072 22.34 -22.18 52.18
C VAL A 1072 22.40 -23.50 51.42
N GLU A 1073 21.26 -24.17 51.21
CA GLU A 1073 21.19 -25.43 50.45
C GLU A 1073 21.72 -25.26 49.01
N SER A 1074 21.34 -24.15 48.34
CA SER A 1074 21.79 -23.86 46.97
C SER A 1074 23.30 -23.70 46.87
N VAL A 1075 23.94 -23.04 47.84
CA VAL A 1075 25.39 -22.79 47.87
C VAL A 1075 26.15 -24.07 48.23
N GLN A 1076 25.69 -24.83 49.23
CA GLN A 1076 26.25 -26.14 49.58
C GLN A 1076 26.22 -27.12 48.39
N ARG A 1077 25.11 -27.16 47.63
CA ARG A 1077 24.97 -27.99 46.43
C ARG A 1077 25.82 -27.53 45.23
N LEU A 1078 26.37 -26.31 45.27
CA LEU A 1078 27.33 -25.78 44.29
C LEU A 1078 28.79 -25.96 44.75
N GLY A 1079 29.04 -26.34 46.01
CA GLY A 1079 30.38 -26.48 46.58
C GLY A 1079 31.12 -25.15 46.78
N ALA A 1080 30.37 -24.08 47.11
CA ALA A 1080 30.86 -22.70 47.25
C ALA A 1080 30.66 -22.11 48.66
#